data_AF-A0AA97EC18-F1
#
_entry.id   AF-A0AA97EC18-F1
#
_cell.length_a   1.000
_cell.length_b   1.000
_cell.length_c   1.000
_cell.angle_alpha   90.00
_cell.angle_beta   90.00
_cell.angle_gamma   90.00
#
_symmetry.space_group_name_H-M   'P 1'
#
loop_
_entity.id
_entity.type
_entity.pdbx_description
1 polymer ?
#
loop_
_entity_poly.entity_id
_entity_poly.type
_entity_poly.pdbx_seq_one_letter_code
_entity_poly.pdbx_strand_id
1 'polypeptide(L)'
;MTSVLRLKAKLPTPLTALADLAYNYWWIWTEERVSLFSVLDPVRWQACNYNPVALLEAVSDERLWQVAEDPHYLNRLRQLTHEFETYCRDGSKGVALDPGKPWASPGASQLSLDRPVAYFCIEFGLHESLPVYAGGLGVLAGDSLKSASDLGVPMVGVGLLYRQGYFHQHLNRSGWQEEHYTHCEVNHLPMELVRDEFGQPVTVKLDIRQRTVRVQVWRVQVGRSQLYLLDTDRSDNDSLDRRITSHLYGGNAETRLAQALVLGIGGVRMLHALDIEPMVYHLNASHGAFALLEVTHREMRHSDGDFDAIADRVRQHSVFTTHSPVSAASNVFSADLIESFLGGYWPQLGLSREDFLALGNRRPDDPWDLFSMTVLALRLSGKANGVSQRHGELCREMWQALYPDCALSEVPIGSITNGVHARTWTAPLMMDLYRQHLGEDWSTKIADPDLWAGVEQIPDEQLWQRHRLLKERLIAYTRSRVRAARHSRGEATDEIAAVDRLLDPAVLTLGFGRRFSPYKRGELLFSDLHRAIRILAHSRRPIQIIFAGKANPADEEGKRIIQRLMEWCRHPALRDRVAFIEDYDMAVAKLLVAGVDLWLNHPRRPEASGTSGQKVALNGGLNCGTLDGWWTEGYQPGGAGRAANGWVIGKANPTEDPDSQNHQDADSLYDLLEHQIAPLYYQRDGEGAGGLPRQWIAMMKASIRSCAPYYNSDRMVAEYFTQMYAPSAAPAAFSATL
;
A
#
# COMPACT_ATOMS: atom_id res chain seq x y z
N MET A 1 -18.43 -28.31 -3.99
CA MET A 1 -19.02 -27.11 -4.64
C MET A 1 -18.25 -25.90 -4.15
N THR A 2 -17.67 -25.09 -5.04
CA THR A 2 -16.88 -23.90 -4.67
C THR A 2 -17.76 -22.77 -4.15
N SER A 3 -17.17 -21.76 -3.49
CA SER A 3 -17.92 -20.61 -2.98
C SER A 3 -18.57 -19.83 -4.12
N VAL A 4 -17.87 -19.69 -5.25
CA VAL A 4 -18.41 -19.09 -6.48
C VAL A 4 -19.65 -19.84 -6.97
N LEU A 5 -19.60 -21.17 -7.07
CA LEU A 5 -20.74 -21.97 -7.52
C LEU A 5 -21.94 -21.83 -6.57
N ARG A 6 -21.68 -21.74 -5.25
CA ARG A 6 -22.72 -21.51 -4.24
C ARG A 6 -23.41 -20.17 -4.44
N LEU A 7 -22.65 -19.12 -4.72
CA LEU A 7 -23.20 -17.80 -5.01
C LEU A 7 -23.97 -17.79 -6.33
N LYS A 8 -23.44 -18.42 -7.39
CA LYS A 8 -24.14 -18.58 -8.68
C LYS A 8 -25.52 -19.20 -8.53
N ALA A 9 -25.66 -20.23 -7.69
CA ALA A 9 -26.93 -20.91 -7.47
C ALA A 9 -28.00 -20.03 -6.81
N LYS A 10 -27.62 -18.92 -6.15
CA LYS A 10 -28.55 -17.95 -5.55
C LYS A 10 -28.97 -16.84 -6.53
N LEU A 11 -28.20 -16.61 -7.59
CA LEU A 11 -28.43 -15.48 -8.50
C LEU A 11 -29.38 -15.87 -9.65
N PRO A 12 -30.26 -14.96 -10.11
CA PRO A 12 -30.99 -15.14 -11.36
C PRO A 12 -30.02 -15.43 -12.52
N THR A 13 -30.42 -16.30 -13.45
CA THR A 13 -29.55 -16.74 -14.57
C THR A 13 -28.85 -15.59 -15.30
N PRO A 14 -29.52 -14.46 -15.64
CA PRO A 14 -28.87 -13.33 -16.30
C PRO A 14 -27.75 -12.65 -15.50
N LEU A 15 -27.73 -12.82 -14.17
CA LEU A 15 -26.81 -12.17 -13.24
C LEU A 15 -25.70 -13.10 -12.73
N THR A 16 -25.67 -14.37 -13.14
CA THR A 16 -24.71 -15.37 -12.62
C THR A 16 -23.24 -14.97 -12.79
N ALA A 17 -22.90 -14.16 -13.81
CA ALA A 17 -21.56 -13.63 -14.03
C ALA A 17 -21.07 -12.70 -12.90
N LEU A 18 -21.98 -12.10 -12.12
CA LEU A 18 -21.62 -11.29 -10.95
C LEU A 18 -20.87 -12.10 -9.90
N ALA A 19 -21.13 -13.40 -9.79
CA ALA A 19 -20.42 -14.25 -8.84
C ALA A 19 -18.94 -14.41 -9.22
N ASP A 20 -18.63 -14.58 -10.51
CA ASP A 20 -17.23 -14.70 -10.97
C ASP A 20 -16.48 -13.37 -10.75
N LEU A 21 -17.13 -12.26 -11.09
CA LEU A 21 -16.58 -10.92 -10.87
C LEU A 21 -16.41 -10.63 -9.38
N ALA A 22 -17.37 -10.98 -8.52
CA ALA A 22 -17.30 -10.68 -7.09
C ALA A 22 -16.10 -11.37 -6.41
N TYR A 23 -15.81 -12.62 -6.77
CA TYR A 23 -14.70 -13.42 -6.20
C TYR A 23 -13.32 -13.16 -6.81
N ASN A 24 -13.21 -12.27 -7.80
CA ASN A 24 -11.93 -11.83 -8.34
C ASN A 24 -11.78 -10.32 -8.16
N TYR A 25 -10.79 -9.89 -7.38
CA TYR A 25 -10.60 -8.48 -7.06
C TYR A 25 -10.38 -7.58 -8.28
N TRP A 26 -10.23 -8.08 -9.53
CA TRP A 26 -10.17 -7.27 -10.76
C TRP A 26 -11.16 -6.10 -10.84
N TRP A 27 -12.32 -6.22 -10.20
CA TRP A 27 -13.31 -5.15 -10.10
C TRP A 27 -12.84 -3.90 -9.32
N ILE A 28 -11.78 -3.95 -8.50
CA ILE A 28 -11.27 -2.79 -7.75
C ILE A 28 -10.37 -1.87 -8.58
N TRP A 29 -10.01 -2.26 -9.80
CA TRP A 29 -9.08 -1.53 -10.66
C TRP A 29 -9.66 -0.18 -11.07
N THR A 30 -10.98 -0.06 -11.21
CA THR A 30 -11.66 1.18 -11.60
C THR A 30 -13.00 1.32 -10.87
N GLU A 31 -13.40 2.55 -10.54
CA GLU A 31 -14.71 2.80 -9.90
C GLU A 31 -15.90 2.46 -10.82
N GLU A 32 -15.66 2.42 -12.13
CA GLU A 32 -16.66 1.91 -13.08
C GLU A 32 -17.01 0.45 -12.76
N ARG A 33 -16.02 -0.39 -12.52
CA ARG A 33 -16.26 -1.79 -12.14
C ARG A 33 -16.86 -1.91 -10.74
N VAL A 34 -16.42 -1.09 -9.79
CA VAL A 34 -17.02 -1.01 -8.43
C VAL A 34 -18.51 -0.68 -8.51
N SER A 35 -18.89 0.25 -9.39
CA SER A 35 -20.29 0.67 -9.55
C SER A 35 -21.17 -0.35 -10.26
N LEU A 36 -20.65 -1.50 -10.71
CA LEU A 36 -21.47 -2.65 -11.06
C LEU A 36 -22.20 -3.20 -9.81
N PHE A 37 -21.54 -3.17 -8.66
CA PHE A 37 -22.08 -3.65 -7.39
C PHE A 37 -22.80 -2.56 -6.62
N SER A 38 -22.22 -1.36 -6.51
CA SER A 38 -22.77 -0.31 -5.64
C SER A 38 -24.17 0.17 -6.03
N VAL A 39 -24.54 0.07 -7.32
CA VAL A 39 -25.87 0.48 -7.81
C VAL A 39 -26.98 -0.55 -7.54
N LEU A 40 -26.63 -1.77 -7.14
CA LEU A 40 -27.62 -2.80 -6.78
C LEU A 40 -28.42 -2.34 -5.56
N ASP A 41 -27.70 -1.93 -4.51
CA ASP A 41 -28.24 -1.33 -3.29
C ASP A 41 -27.14 -0.48 -2.62
N PRO A 42 -27.13 0.85 -2.82
CA PRO A 42 -26.08 1.72 -2.29
C PRO A 42 -25.99 1.74 -0.75
N VAL A 43 -27.12 1.53 -0.07
CA VAL A 43 -27.17 1.53 1.40
C VAL A 43 -26.56 0.24 1.93
N ARG A 44 -26.96 -0.91 1.37
CA ARG A 44 -26.35 -2.20 1.75
C ARG A 44 -24.89 -2.29 1.34
N TRP A 45 -24.49 -1.67 0.23
CA TRP A 45 -23.10 -1.63 -0.20
C TRP A 45 -22.19 -1.03 0.87
N GLN A 46 -22.60 0.10 1.46
CA GLN A 46 -21.89 0.71 2.59
C GLN A 46 -21.95 -0.17 3.85
N ALA A 47 -23.12 -0.73 4.16
CA ALA A 47 -23.30 -1.60 5.34
C ALA A 47 -22.49 -2.90 5.27
N CYS A 48 -22.25 -3.42 4.07
CA CYS A 48 -21.43 -4.60 3.82
C CYS A 48 -19.92 -4.28 3.75
N ASN A 49 -19.50 -3.08 4.14
CA ASN A 49 -18.12 -2.60 4.02
C ASN A 49 -17.57 -2.79 2.59
N TYR A 50 -18.39 -2.41 1.60
CA TYR A 50 -17.99 -2.39 0.19
C TYR A 50 -17.55 -3.79 -0.32
N ASN A 51 -18.16 -4.85 0.23
CA ASN A 51 -17.90 -6.23 -0.15
C ASN A 51 -18.98 -6.75 -1.12
N PRO A 52 -18.61 -7.13 -2.36
CA PRO A 52 -19.58 -7.56 -3.37
C PRO A 52 -20.21 -8.92 -3.04
N VAL A 53 -19.49 -9.83 -2.38
CA VAL A 53 -20.03 -11.13 -1.99
C VAL A 53 -21.08 -10.95 -0.90
N ALA A 54 -20.75 -10.24 0.18
CA ALA A 54 -21.70 -9.94 1.25
C ALA A 54 -22.93 -9.16 0.73
N LEU A 55 -22.73 -8.22 -0.20
CA LEU A 55 -23.82 -7.52 -0.85
C LEU A 55 -24.75 -8.48 -1.60
N LEU A 56 -24.21 -9.32 -2.49
CA LEU A 56 -25.01 -10.24 -3.31
C LEU A 56 -25.76 -11.28 -2.46
N GLU A 57 -25.25 -11.62 -1.28
CA GLU A 57 -25.96 -12.47 -0.32
C GLU A 57 -27.04 -11.72 0.47
N ALA A 58 -26.93 -10.40 0.61
CA ALA A 58 -27.83 -9.57 1.39
C ALA A 58 -28.93 -8.91 0.56
N VAL A 59 -28.74 -8.66 -0.74
CA VAL A 59 -29.75 -8.06 -1.62
C VAL A 59 -30.96 -9.00 -1.75
N SER A 60 -32.17 -8.44 -1.77
CA SER A 60 -33.40 -9.24 -1.90
C SER A 60 -33.54 -9.86 -3.30
N ASP A 61 -34.15 -11.03 -3.35
CA ASP A 61 -34.45 -11.72 -4.62
C ASP A 61 -35.25 -10.83 -5.58
N GLU A 62 -36.21 -10.05 -5.05
CA GLU A 62 -37.01 -9.09 -5.83
C GLU A 62 -36.10 -8.06 -6.53
N ARG A 63 -35.13 -7.49 -5.81
CA ARG A 63 -34.21 -6.51 -6.38
C ARG A 63 -33.28 -7.14 -7.40
N LEU A 64 -32.81 -8.36 -7.15
CA LEU A 64 -32.00 -9.11 -8.13
C LEU A 64 -32.80 -9.39 -9.41
N TRP A 65 -34.07 -9.79 -9.32
CA TRP A 65 -34.92 -9.99 -10.50
C TRP A 65 -35.23 -8.69 -11.24
N GLN A 66 -35.50 -7.58 -10.54
CA GLN A 66 -35.66 -6.25 -11.17
C GLN A 66 -34.43 -5.87 -12.01
N VAL A 67 -33.23 -6.07 -11.46
CA VAL A 67 -31.97 -5.77 -12.16
C VAL A 67 -31.70 -6.78 -13.28
N ALA A 68 -32.14 -8.03 -13.13
CA ALA A 68 -32.06 -9.07 -14.16
C ALA A 68 -32.97 -8.79 -15.37
N GLU A 69 -33.92 -7.86 -15.26
CA GLU A 69 -34.79 -7.42 -16.36
C GLU A 69 -34.36 -6.06 -16.95
N ASP A 70 -33.39 -5.36 -16.35
CA ASP A 70 -32.88 -4.07 -16.83
C ASP A 70 -31.89 -4.25 -18.01
N PRO A 71 -32.24 -3.85 -19.25
CA PRO A 71 -31.37 -4.02 -20.40
C PRO A 71 -30.06 -3.22 -20.30
N HIS A 72 -30.08 -2.05 -19.64
CA HIS A 72 -28.90 -1.21 -19.48
C HIS A 72 -27.89 -1.87 -18.54
N TYR A 73 -28.35 -2.37 -17.39
CA TYR A 73 -27.49 -3.09 -16.45
C TYR A 73 -26.93 -4.37 -17.07
N LEU A 74 -27.76 -5.17 -17.74
CA LEU A 74 -27.32 -6.40 -18.38
C LEU A 74 -26.30 -6.15 -19.50
N ASN A 75 -26.45 -5.07 -20.27
CA ASN A 75 -25.47 -4.73 -21.30
C ASN A 75 -24.10 -4.39 -20.68
N ARG A 76 -24.12 -3.60 -19.61
CA ARG A 76 -22.92 -3.25 -18.84
C ARG A 76 -22.26 -4.48 -18.23
N LEU A 77 -23.04 -5.38 -17.63
CA LEU A 77 -22.54 -6.65 -17.09
C LEU A 77 -21.86 -7.48 -18.19
N ARG A 78 -22.52 -7.68 -19.33
CA ARG A 78 -21.94 -8.43 -20.47
C ARG A 78 -20.63 -7.81 -20.96
N GLN A 79 -20.57 -6.49 -21.09
CA GLN A 79 -19.34 -5.80 -21.51
C GLN A 79 -18.21 -6.04 -20.51
N LEU A 80 -18.45 -5.80 -19.22
CA LEU A 80 -17.42 -5.99 -18.18
C LEU A 80 -17.00 -7.46 -18.03
N THR A 81 -17.93 -8.41 -18.18
CA THR A 81 -17.59 -9.84 -18.22
C THR A 81 -16.71 -10.16 -19.42
N HIS A 82 -17.01 -9.63 -20.61
CA HIS A 82 -16.18 -9.84 -21.78
C HIS A 82 -14.77 -9.23 -21.62
N GLU A 83 -14.68 -8.02 -21.06
CA GLU A 83 -13.40 -7.38 -20.72
C GLU A 83 -12.60 -8.21 -19.71
N PHE A 84 -13.25 -8.72 -18.67
CA PHE A 84 -12.64 -9.58 -17.66
C PHE A 84 -12.12 -10.89 -18.26
N GLU A 85 -12.94 -11.56 -19.07
CA GLU A 85 -12.54 -12.80 -19.74
C GLU A 85 -11.38 -12.58 -20.71
N THR A 86 -11.39 -11.46 -21.45
CA THR A 86 -10.30 -11.08 -22.35
C THR A 86 -9.02 -10.80 -21.56
N TYR A 87 -9.15 -10.05 -20.47
CA TYR A 87 -8.04 -9.81 -19.54
C TYR A 87 -7.47 -11.13 -19.01
N CYS A 88 -8.28 -12.07 -18.53
CA CYS A 88 -7.79 -13.36 -18.05
C CYS A 88 -7.17 -14.23 -19.16
N ARG A 89 -7.73 -14.22 -20.38
CA ARG A 89 -7.24 -14.99 -21.54
C ARG A 89 -5.93 -14.45 -22.11
N ASP A 90 -5.78 -13.13 -22.26
CA ASP A 90 -4.55 -12.54 -22.80
C ASP A 90 -3.33 -12.84 -21.90
N GLY A 91 -3.57 -13.05 -20.60
CA GLY A 91 -2.56 -13.45 -19.63
C GLY A 91 -2.10 -14.90 -19.74
N SER A 92 -2.89 -15.81 -20.31
CA SER A 92 -2.50 -17.22 -20.48
C SER A 92 -1.43 -17.42 -21.54
N LYS A 93 -1.09 -16.36 -22.30
CA LYS A 93 0.08 -16.32 -23.20
C LYS A 93 1.35 -15.80 -22.53
N GLY A 94 1.32 -15.50 -21.22
CA GLY A 94 2.50 -15.02 -20.48
C GLY A 94 3.03 -13.73 -21.09
N VAL A 95 2.39 -12.59 -20.80
CA VAL A 95 2.80 -11.28 -21.34
C VAL A 95 4.27 -10.94 -20.97
N ALA A 96 4.82 -11.54 -19.92
CA ALA A 96 6.24 -11.49 -19.56
C ALA A 96 7.19 -12.29 -20.49
N LEU A 97 6.64 -13.13 -21.37
CA LEU A 97 7.34 -13.96 -22.35
C LEU A 97 7.05 -13.51 -23.79
N ASP A 98 6.33 -12.39 -24.00
CA ASP A 98 6.13 -11.81 -25.33
C ASP A 98 7.45 -11.14 -25.80
N PRO A 99 8.10 -11.67 -26.86
CA PRO A 99 9.34 -11.12 -27.39
C PRO A 99 9.23 -9.67 -27.89
N GLY A 100 8.00 -9.16 -28.08
CA GLY A 100 7.73 -7.79 -28.49
C GLY A 100 7.74 -6.76 -27.34
N LYS A 101 7.88 -7.18 -26.08
CA LYS A 101 7.94 -6.25 -24.93
C LYS A 101 9.39 -5.94 -24.55
N PRO A 102 9.76 -4.66 -24.37
CA PRO A 102 11.16 -4.23 -24.14
C PRO A 102 11.79 -4.74 -22.84
N TRP A 103 11.01 -5.28 -21.90
CA TRP A 103 11.47 -5.82 -20.62
C TRP A 103 11.52 -7.36 -20.57
N ALA A 104 11.14 -8.05 -21.66
CA ALA A 104 11.30 -9.49 -21.78
C ALA A 104 12.80 -9.81 -21.85
N SER A 105 13.31 -10.50 -20.82
CA SER A 105 14.74 -10.80 -20.67
C SER A 105 15.01 -12.29 -20.93
N PRO A 106 16.18 -12.70 -21.45
CA PRO A 106 16.48 -14.12 -21.73
C PRO A 106 16.32 -15.06 -20.52
N GLY A 107 16.56 -14.56 -19.29
CA GLY A 107 16.35 -15.30 -18.03
C GLY A 107 14.89 -15.50 -17.63
N ALA A 108 13.93 -14.86 -18.32
CA ALA A 108 12.50 -14.97 -18.06
C ALA A 108 11.93 -16.38 -18.35
N SER A 109 12.63 -17.19 -19.15
CA SER A 109 12.15 -18.51 -19.60
C SER A 109 11.93 -19.52 -18.46
N GLN A 110 12.54 -19.30 -17.29
CA GLN A 110 12.39 -20.17 -16.11
C GLN A 110 11.18 -19.79 -15.23
N LEU A 111 10.65 -18.57 -15.36
CA LEU A 111 9.48 -18.12 -14.61
C LEU A 111 8.21 -18.56 -15.32
N SER A 112 7.37 -19.30 -14.59
CA SER A 112 6.07 -19.78 -15.08
C SER A 112 5.03 -19.70 -13.96
N LEU A 113 3.77 -20.02 -14.28
CA LEU A 113 2.73 -20.12 -13.25
C LEU A 113 3.02 -21.23 -12.23
N ASP A 114 3.71 -22.30 -12.67
CA ASP A 114 4.12 -23.41 -11.79
C ASP A 114 5.40 -23.08 -11.01
N ARG A 115 6.25 -22.20 -11.57
CA ARG A 115 7.48 -21.69 -10.96
C ARG A 115 7.48 -20.17 -10.80
N PRO A 116 6.56 -19.61 -10.00
CA PRO A 116 6.35 -18.17 -9.93
C PRO A 116 7.39 -17.48 -9.02
N VAL A 117 7.29 -16.15 -8.94
CA VAL A 117 7.85 -15.38 -7.83
C VAL A 117 6.91 -15.53 -6.62
N ALA A 118 7.43 -15.98 -5.48
CA ALA A 118 6.70 -15.98 -4.22
C ALA A 118 6.99 -14.69 -3.45
N TYR A 119 5.99 -13.80 -3.37
CA TYR A 119 6.08 -12.48 -2.77
C TYR A 119 5.53 -12.50 -1.33
N PHE A 120 6.42 -12.54 -0.34
CA PHE A 120 6.09 -12.60 1.08
C PHE A 120 5.91 -11.21 1.65
N CYS A 121 4.73 -10.94 2.23
CA CYS A 121 4.49 -9.71 2.97
C CYS A 121 3.52 -9.96 4.15
N ILE A 122 3.72 -9.22 5.24
CA ILE A 122 2.84 -9.33 6.42
C ILE A 122 1.48 -8.65 6.21
N GLU A 123 1.36 -7.76 5.22
CA GLU A 123 0.12 -7.04 4.89
C GLU A 123 -0.09 -6.89 3.37
N PHE A 124 -1.36 -6.85 2.94
CA PHE A 124 -1.77 -6.62 1.56
C PHE A 124 -3.00 -5.69 1.49
N GLY A 125 -2.80 -4.48 0.96
CA GLY A 125 -3.82 -3.45 0.81
C GLY A 125 -4.46 -3.51 -0.57
N LEU A 126 -5.45 -4.39 -0.73
CA LEU A 126 -6.23 -4.49 -1.97
C LEU A 126 -7.42 -3.53 -1.94
N HIS A 127 -8.28 -3.67 -0.93
CA HIS A 127 -9.55 -2.96 -0.79
C HIS A 127 -9.99 -2.98 0.68
N GLU A 128 -10.78 -2.01 1.14
CA GLU A 128 -11.32 -1.94 2.50
C GLU A 128 -12.17 -3.16 2.90
N SER A 129 -12.73 -3.87 1.92
CA SER A 129 -13.46 -5.12 2.16
C SER A 129 -12.56 -6.27 2.64
N LEU A 130 -11.25 -6.22 2.38
CA LEU A 130 -10.27 -7.22 2.84
C LEU A 130 -9.33 -6.57 3.86
N PRO A 131 -9.62 -6.68 5.16
CA PRO A 131 -8.90 -5.95 6.21
C PRO A 131 -7.57 -6.64 6.57
N VAL A 132 -6.64 -6.78 5.62
CA VAL A 132 -5.33 -7.39 5.83
C VAL A 132 -4.16 -6.42 5.63
N TYR A 133 -4.41 -5.12 5.87
CA TYR A 133 -3.41 -4.06 5.81
C TYR A 133 -3.62 -2.99 6.88
N ALA A 134 -2.55 -2.27 7.20
CA ALA A 134 -2.54 -1.12 8.11
C ALA A 134 -1.96 0.15 7.48
N GLY A 135 -1.05 0.03 6.49
CA GLY A 135 -0.33 1.20 5.99
C GLY A 135 0.24 1.09 4.59
N GLY A 136 1.28 1.90 4.35
CA GLY A 136 1.88 2.09 3.03
C GLY A 136 2.58 0.84 2.48
N LEU A 137 3.13 -0.03 3.34
CA LEU A 137 3.76 -1.29 2.94
C LEU A 137 2.72 -2.23 2.33
N GLY A 138 1.56 -2.38 2.97
CA GLY A 138 0.46 -3.21 2.49
C GLY A 138 -0.15 -2.68 1.21
N VAL A 139 -0.37 -1.35 1.13
CA VAL A 139 -0.87 -0.74 -0.12
C VAL A 139 0.11 -0.96 -1.28
N LEU A 140 1.42 -0.85 -1.02
CA LEU A 140 2.44 -1.15 -2.03
C LEU A 140 2.42 -2.63 -2.44
N ALA A 141 2.29 -3.56 -1.49
CA ALA A 141 2.17 -4.99 -1.78
C ALA A 141 0.93 -5.30 -2.64
N GLY A 142 -0.20 -4.66 -2.33
CA GLY A 142 -1.42 -4.76 -3.12
C GLY A 142 -1.27 -4.19 -4.54
N ASP A 143 -0.65 -3.02 -4.69
CA ASP A 143 -0.39 -2.41 -5.99
C ASP A 143 0.66 -3.21 -6.80
N SER A 144 1.63 -3.84 -6.14
CA SER A 144 2.59 -4.77 -6.76
C SER A 144 1.89 -5.99 -7.36
N LEU A 145 0.94 -6.60 -6.62
CA LEU A 145 0.16 -7.74 -7.15
C LEU A 145 -0.74 -7.33 -8.32
N LYS A 146 -1.38 -6.15 -8.26
CA LYS A 146 -2.20 -5.64 -9.37
C LYS A 146 -1.35 -5.43 -10.63
N SER A 147 -0.19 -4.80 -10.49
CA SER A 147 0.74 -4.59 -11.62
C SER A 147 1.36 -5.89 -12.13
N ALA A 148 1.69 -6.85 -11.25
CA ALA A 148 2.13 -8.17 -11.68
C ALA A 148 1.04 -8.88 -12.51
N SER A 149 -0.22 -8.77 -12.08
CA SER A 149 -1.37 -9.27 -12.82
C SER A 149 -1.52 -8.58 -14.18
N ASP A 150 -1.45 -7.25 -14.22
CA ASP A 150 -1.58 -6.46 -15.46
C ASP A 150 -0.48 -6.79 -16.49
N LEU A 151 0.77 -6.87 -16.01
CA LEU A 151 1.94 -7.20 -16.82
C LEU A 151 2.07 -8.70 -17.13
N GLY A 152 1.28 -9.55 -16.48
CA GLY A 152 1.37 -11.01 -16.65
C GLY A 152 2.67 -11.61 -16.11
N VAL A 153 3.23 -11.00 -15.05
CA VAL A 153 4.37 -11.57 -14.31
C VAL A 153 3.87 -12.72 -13.44
N PRO A 154 4.41 -13.95 -13.58
CA PRO A 154 4.03 -15.07 -12.72
C PRO A 154 4.44 -14.79 -11.27
N MET A 155 3.45 -14.40 -10.45
CA MET A 155 3.67 -14.00 -9.07
C MET A 155 2.52 -14.46 -8.19
N VAL A 156 2.86 -15.02 -7.03
CA VAL A 156 1.93 -15.36 -5.96
C VAL A 156 2.28 -14.56 -4.71
N GLY A 157 1.29 -13.97 -4.06
CA GLY A 157 1.44 -13.31 -2.77
C GLY A 157 1.27 -14.31 -1.63
N VAL A 158 2.08 -14.16 -0.57
CA VAL A 158 1.98 -14.95 0.67
C VAL A 158 1.88 -14.00 1.86
N GLY A 159 0.77 -14.09 2.60
CA GLY A 159 0.48 -13.22 3.75
C GLY A 159 -0.35 -13.92 4.83
N LEU A 160 -0.79 -13.18 5.84
CA LEU A 160 -1.62 -13.72 6.93
C LEU A 160 -3.06 -13.20 6.83
N LEU A 161 -4.03 -14.05 7.19
CA LEU A 161 -5.44 -13.63 7.31
C LEU A 161 -5.70 -13.14 8.74
N TYR A 162 -5.87 -11.83 8.91
CA TYR A 162 -6.21 -11.26 10.22
C TYR A 162 -7.72 -11.22 10.45
N ARG A 163 -8.19 -11.91 11.49
CA ARG A 163 -9.61 -11.97 11.84
C ARG A 163 -10.21 -10.62 12.24
N GLN A 164 -9.40 -9.68 12.71
CA GLN A 164 -9.85 -8.35 13.14
C GLN A 164 -9.21 -7.22 12.33
N GLY A 165 -8.39 -7.55 11.34
CA GLY A 165 -7.56 -6.59 10.62
C GLY A 165 -6.65 -5.77 11.52
N TYR A 166 -6.54 -4.47 11.24
CA TYR A 166 -5.79 -3.54 12.09
C TYR A 166 -6.64 -3.05 13.26
N PHE A 167 -7.43 -2.00 13.07
CA PHE A 167 -8.52 -1.58 13.97
C PHE A 167 -9.36 -0.51 13.27
N HIS A 168 -10.61 -0.33 13.72
CA HIS A 168 -11.44 0.82 13.40
C HIS A 168 -11.18 1.95 14.40
N GLN A 169 -10.89 3.13 13.86
CA GLN A 169 -10.62 4.31 14.67
C GLN A 169 -11.92 4.99 15.09
N HIS A 170 -12.06 5.30 16.37
CA HIS A 170 -13.09 6.20 16.88
C HIS A 170 -12.42 7.31 17.68
N LEU A 171 -12.87 8.55 17.50
CA LEU A 171 -12.44 9.65 18.37
C LEU A 171 -13.54 9.95 19.39
N ASN A 172 -13.18 9.91 20.66
CA ASN A 172 -14.11 10.26 21.73
C ASN A 172 -14.29 11.78 21.86
N ARG A 173 -15.09 12.20 22.86
CA ARG A 173 -15.41 13.63 23.06
C ARG A 173 -14.18 14.51 23.29
N SER A 174 -13.10 14.00 23.89
CA SER A 174 -11.86 14.78 24.08
C SER A 174 -10.96 14.79 22.84
N GLY A 175 -11.35 14.14 21.74
CA GLY A 175 -10.52 13.98 20.55
C GLY A 175 -9.46 12.87 20.69
N TRP A 176 -9.54 12.04 21.75
CA TRP A 176 -8.63 10.93 21.95
C TRP A 176 -9.02 9.74 21.08
N GLN A 177 -8.01 9.07 20.51
CA GLN A 177 -8.20 7.88 19.69
C GLN A 177 -8.47 6.64 20.52
N GLU A 178 -9.57 5.96 20.19
CA GLU A 178 -9.98 4.65 20.69
C GLU A 178 -9.94 3.64 19.54
N GLU A 179 -9.42 2.45 19.83
CA GLU A 179 -9.33 1.34 18.90
C GLU A 179 -10.51 0.38 19.07
N HIS A 180 -11.26 0.14 18.00
CA HIS A 180 -12.31 -0.88 17.97
C HIS A 180 -11.89 -2.04 17.05
N TYR A 181 -11.88 -3.25 17.62
CA TYR A 181 -11.53 -4.47 16.90
C TYR A 181 -12.81 -5.26 16.59
N THR A 182 -13.15 -5.35 15.31
CA THR A 182 -14.34 -6.08 14.83
C THR A 182 -13.90 -7.34 14.11
N HIS A 183 -14.51 -8.48 14.46
CA HIS A 183 -14.24 -9.72 13.73
C HIS A 183 -14.82 -9.65 12.32
N CYS A 184 -14.01 -10.02 11.33
CA CYS A 184 -14.44 -10.15 9.96
C CYS A 184 -15.14 -11.50 9.77
N GLU A 185 -16.30 -11.48 9.10
CA GLU A 185 -17.01 -12.68 8.68
C GLU A 185 -16.29 -13.26 7.45
N VAL A 186 -15.23 -14.02 7.72
CA VAL A 186 -14.31 -14.62 6.75
C VAL A 186 -15.03 -15.38 5.63
N ASN A 187 -16.16 -16.02 5.93
CA ASN A 187 -16.95 -16.77 4.95
C ASN A 187 -17.65 -15.90 3.90
N HIS A 188 -17.82 -14.60 4.18
CA HIS A 188 -18.44 -13.65 3.25
C HIS A 188 -17.40 -12.83 2.49
N LEU A 189 -16.11 -13.03 2.75
CA LEU A 189 -15.05 -12.33 2.01
C LEU A 189 -14.91 -12.92 0.60
N PRO A 190 -14.50 -12.11 -0.40
CA PRO A 190 -14.21 -12.58 -1.76
C PRO A 190 -12.93 -13.44 -1.85
N MET A 191 -12.97 -14.59 -1.19
CA MET A 191 -11.87 -15.54 -1.10
C MET A 191 -12.40 -16.95 -0.84
N GLU A 192 -11.54 -17.95 -1.09
CA GLU A 192 -11.92 -19.35 -0.99
C GLU A 192 -10.97 -20.11 -0.08
N LEU A 193 -11.53 -20.95 0.79
CA LEU A 193 -10.74 -21.91 1.56
C LEU A 193 -10.16 -22.93 0.59
N VAL A 194 -8.84 -23.09 0.60
CA VAL A 194 -8.16 -24.04 -0.27
C VAL A 194 -8.42 -25.45 0.24
N ARG A 195 -8.84 -26.33 -0.66
CA ARG A 195 -9.23 -27.71 -0.37
C ARG A 195 -8.46 -28.68 -1.25
N ASP A 196 -8.17 -29.85 -0.71
CA ASP A 196 -7.57 -30.96 -1.44
C ASP A 196 -8.60 -31.64 -2.37
N GLU A 197 -8.15 -32.67 -3.09
CA GLU A 197 -8.97 -33.48 -4.00
C GLU A 197 -10.16 -34.18 -3.30
N PHE A 198 -10.08 -34.39 -1.98
CA PHE A 198 -11.14 -34.97 -1.16
C PHE A 198 -12.10 -33.92 -0.57
N GLY A 199 -11.88 -32.64 -0.88
CA GLY A 199 -12.66 -31.52 -0.37
C GLY A 199 -12.33 -31.12 1.07
N GLN A 200 -11.27 -31.66 1.67
CA GLN A 200 -10.80 -31.26 3.00
C GLN A 200 -9.93 -30.01 2.92
N PRO A 201 -9.97 -29.11 3.93
CA PRO A 201 -9.10 -27.94 3.94
C PRO A 201 -7.63 -28.34 3.91
N VAL A 202 -6.84 -27.74 3.02
CA VAL A 202 -5.38 -27.91 3.03
C VAL A 202 -4.84 -27.28 4.31
N THR A 203 -4.06 -28.05 5.06
CA THR A 203 -3.44 -27.58 6.31
C THR A 203 -1.96 -27.92 6.36
N VAL A 204 -1.16 -26.98 6.86
CA VAL A 204 0.25 -27.19 7.20
C VAL A 204 0.45 -27.18 8.71
N LYS A 205 1.54 -27.78 9.19
CA LYS A 205 1.87 -27.87 10.61
C LYS A 205 3.16 -27.12 10.90
N LEU A 206 3.18 -26.41 12.01
CA LEU A 206 4.36 -25.72 12.55
C LEU A 206 4.48 -26.02 14.04
N ASP A 207 5.70 -26.10 14.54
CA ASP A 207 5.94 -26.20 15.97
C ASP A 207 6.26 -24.80 16.51
N ILE A 208 5.44 -24.32 17.44
CA ILE A 208 5.56 -23.01 18.08
C ILE A 208 5.59 -23.25 19.59
N ARG A 209 6.74 -22.98 20.23
CA ARG A 209 6.98 -23.27 21.65
C ARG A 209 6.60 -24.72 22.02
N GLN A 210 7.09 -25.69 21.25
CA GLN A 210 6.83 -27.13 21.43
C GLN A 210 5.36 -27.55 21.24
N ARG A 211 4.48 -26.66 20.75
CA ARG A 211 3.08 -26.97 20.42
C ARG A 211 2.92 -27.00 18.92
N THR A 212 2.25 -28.02 18.40
CA THR A 212 1.97 -28.14 16.98
C THR A 212 0.75 -27.30 16.61
N VAL A 213 1.00 -26.21 15.89
CA VAL A 213 0.01 -25.29 15.34
C VAL A 213 -0.36 -25.72 13.92
N ARG A 214 -1.65 -25.91 13.67
CA ARG A 214 -2.20 -26.20 12.34
C ARG A 214 -2.60 -24.90 11.66
N VAL A 215 -2.22 -24.72 10.42
CA VAL A 215 -2.50 -23.50 9.65
C VAL A 215 -3.28 -23.88 8.41
N GLN A 216 -4.45 -23.28 8.22
CA GLN A 216 -5.25 -23.44 7.00
C GLN A 216 -4.98 -22.30 6.03
N VAL A 217 -5.37 -22.50 4.78
CA VAL A 217 -4.99 -21.61 3.67
C VAL A 217 -6.22 -21.07 2.98
N TRP A 218 -6.28 -19.75 2.80
CA TRP A 218 -7.29 -19.06 2.00
C TRP A 218 -6.65 -18.49 0.74
N ARG A 219 -7.37 -18.55 -0.38
CA ARG A 219 -6.94 -18.02 -1.68
C ARG A 219 -7.81 -16.83 -2.07
N VAL A 220 -7.17 -15.71 -2.35
CA VAL A 220 -7.75 -14.49 -2.92
C VAL A 220 -7.29 -14.39 -4.37
N GLN A 221 -8.22 -14.16 -5.30
CA GLN A 221 -7.91 -13.90 -6.70
C GLN A 221 -7.74 -12.40 -6.94
N VAL A 222 -6.60 -11.98 -7.48
CA VAL A 222 -6.23 -10.59 -7.74
C VAL A 222 -5.93 -10.43 -9.22
N GLY A 223 -6.98 -10.31 -10.03
CA GLY A 223 -6.87 -10.39 -11.48
C GLY A 223 -6.40 -11.79 -11.89
N ARG A 224 -5.16 -11.88 -12.39
CA ARG A 224 -4.46 -13.10 -12.79
C ARG A 224 -3.53 -13.63 -11.69
N SER A 225 -3.12 -12.77 -10.75
CA SER A 225 -2.27 -13.16 -9.63
C SER A 225 -3.09 -13.74 -8.49
N GLN A 226 -2.45 -14.58 -7.68
CA GLN A 226 -3.08 -15.22 -6.53
C GLN A 226 -2.42 -14.73 -5.25
N LEU A 227 -3.23 -14.48 -4.22
CA LEU A 227 -2.76 -14.18 -2.88
C LEU A 227 -3.23 -15.28 -1.92
N TYR A 228 -2.28 -15.93 -1.26
CA TYR A 228 -2.52 -16.94 -0.24
C TYR A 228 -2.39 -16.32 1.15
N LEU A 229 -3.43 -16.52 1.98
CA LEU A 229 -3.49 -16.02 3.33
C LEU A 229 -3.55 -17.19 4.32
N LEU A 230 -2.54 -17.25 5.19
CA LEU A 230 -2.41 -18.26 6.23
C LEU A 230 -3.26 -17.89 7.45
N ASP A 231 -4.00 -18.86 7.98
CA ASP A 231 -4.93 -18.67 9.10
C ASP A 231 -4.76 -19.74 10.18
N THR A 232 -4.54 -19.29 11.42
CA THR A 232 -4.40 -20.14 12.61
C THR A 232 -5.71 -20.31 13.39
N ASP A 233 -6.76 -19.54 13.07
CA ASP A 233 -8.04 -19.61 13.76
C ASP A 233 -8.83 -20.86 13.35
N ARG A 234 -8.50 -21.97 14.01
CA ARG A 234 -9.11 -23.28 13.85
C ARG A 234 -9.51 -23.85 15.20
N SER A 235 -10.59 -24.62 15.22
CA SER A 235 -11.10 -25.26 16.44
C SER A 235 -10.19 -26.37 16.99
N ASP A 236 -9.30 -26.92 16.16
CA ASP A 236 -8.34 -27.96 16.52
C ASP A 236 -6.95 -27.41 16.92
N ASN A 237 -6.83 -26.09 17.10
CA ASN A 237 -5.70 -25.40 17.71
C ASN A 237 -6.06 -24.90 19.12
N ASP A 238 -5.05 -24.73 19.98
CA ASP A 238 -5.24 -24.08 21.27
C ASP A 238 -5.71 -22.63 21.11
N SER A 239 -6.43 -22.11 22.10
CA SER A 239 -6.92 -20.72 22.11
C SER A 239 -5.81 -19.67 22.04
N LEU A 240 -4.58 -20.00 22.45
CA LEU A 240 -3.41 -19.14 22.28
C LEU A 240 -2.96 -19.10 20.82
N ASP A 241 -2.94 -20.23 20.13
CA ASP A 241 -2.44 -20.33 18.75
C ASP A 241 -3.42 -19.73 17.76
N ARG A 242 -4.72 -19.88 18.00
CA ARG A 242 -5.77 -19.21 17.21
C ARG A 242 -5.60 -17.69 17.18
N ARG A 243 -5.00 -17.11 18.24
CA ARG A 243 -4.79 -15.67 18.35
C ARG A 243 -3.57 -15.16 17.58
N ILE A 244 -2.72 -16.04 17.03
CA ILE A 244 -1.57 -15.63 16.20
C ILE A 244 -2.07 -14.80 15.01
N THR A 245 -3.20 -15.18 14.40
CA THR A 245 -3.82 -14.47 13.27
C THR A 245 -5.04 -13.62 13.66
N SER A 246 -5.07 -13.11 14.91
CA SER A 246 -6.15 -12.24 15.40
C SER A 246 -6.14 -10.86 14.73
N HIS A 247 -5.13 -10.04 15.01
CA HIS A 247 -4.99 -8.68 14.49
C HIS A 247 -3.57 -8.36 14.01
N LEU A 248 -3.49 -7.51 12.99
CA LEU A 248 -2.26 -7.03 12.38
C LEU A 248 -1.52 -6.09 13.33
N TYR A 249 -0.21 -6.29 13.49
CA TYR A 249 0.68 -5.50 14.36
C TYR A 249 0.29 -5.40 15.85
N GLY A 250 -0.63 -6.23 16.33
CA GLY A 250 -0.93 -6.33 17.75
C GLY A 250 -0.12 -7.39 18.47
N GLY A 251 -0.45 -7.60 19.75
CA GLY A 251 0.26 -8.52 20.62
C GLY A 251 1.65 -8.02 21.04
N ASN A 252 2.39 -8.89 21.72
CA ASN A 252 3.74 -8.64 22.22
C ASN A 252 4.81 -9.22 21.27
N ALA A 253 6.09 -9.18 21.67
CA ALA A 253 7.19 -9.74 20.90
C ALA A 253 6.99 -11.24 20.56
N GLU A 254 6.42 -12.04 21.48
CA GLU A 254 6.11 -13.45 21.22
C GLU A 254 5.10 -13.62 20.09
N THR A 255 4.04 -12.81 20.08
CA THR A 255 3.02 -12.85 19.03
C THR A 255 3.62 -12.49 17.67
N ARG A 256 4.49 -11.46 17.62
CA ARG A 256 5.16 -11.04 16.39
C ARG A 256 6.12 -12.11 15.87
N LEU A 257 6.86 -12.79 16.76
CA LEU A 257 7.73 -13.90 16.36
C LEU A 257 6.89 -15.08 15.83
N ALA A 258 5.80 -15.44 16.51
CA ALA A 258 4.88 -16.47 16.04
C ALA A 258 4.29 -16.15 14.65
N GLN A 259 3.88 -14.90 14.43
CA GLN A 259 3.41 -14.42 13.12
C GLN A 259 4.49 -14.53 12.04
N ALA A 260 5.73 -14.16 12.36
CA ALA A 260 6.86 -14.29 11.44
C ALA A 260 7.15 -15.75 11.06
N LEU A 261 7.00 -16.69 12.01
CA LEU A 261 7.15 -18.13 11.74
C LEU A 261 6.02 -18.67 10.85
N VAL A 262 4.76 -18.31 11.15
CA VAL A 262 3.61 -18.71 10.32
C VAL A 262 3.73 -18.13 8.91
N LEU A 263 4.15 -16.88 8.76
CA LEU A 263 4.36 -16.25 7.47
C LEU A 263 5.52 -16.90 6.70
N GLY A 264 6.69 -17.05 7.34
CA GLY A 264 7.90 -17.57 6.72
C GLY A 264 7.84 -19.08 6.49
N ILE A 265 7.99 -19.86 7.56
CA ILE A 265 8.01 -21.34 7.52
C ILE A 265 6.67 -21.87 7.01
N GLY A 266 5.56 -21.34 7.55
CA GLY A 266 4.23 -21.80 7.18
C GLY A 266 3.89 -21.48 5.72
N GLY A 267 4.33 -20.31 5.23
CA GLY A 267 4.18 -19.94 3.84
C GLY A 267 4.91 -20.86 2.87
N VAL A 268 6.17 -21.22 3.15
CA VAL A 268 6.94 -22.15 2.31
C VAL A 268 6.31 -23.56 2.32
N ARG A 269 5.93 -24.05 3.50
CA ARG A 269 5.23 -25.35 3.61
C ARG A 269 3.91 -25.36 2.86
N MET A 270 3.19 -24.23 2.88
CA MET A 270 1.93 -24.07 2.16
C MET A 270 2.13 -24.10 0.65
N LEU A 271 3.12 -23.37 0.13
CA LEU A 271 3.43 -23.38 -1.31
C LEU A 271 3.69 -24.81 -1.80
N HIS A 272 4.51 -25.57 -1.06
CA HIS A 272 4.77 -26.96 -1.37
C HIS A 272 3.52 -27.86 -1.29
N ALA A 273 2.68 -27.68 -0.26
CA ALA A 273 1.44 -28.44 -0.14
C ALA A 273 0.42 -28.15 -1.25
N LEU A 274 0.63 -27.09 -2.03
CA LEU A 274 -0.16 -26.71 -3.20
C LEU A 274 0.56 -27.01 -4.52
N ASP A 275 1.67 -27.74 -4.49
CA ASP A 275 2.53 -28.06 -5.63
C ASP A 275 3.04 -26.79 -6.38
N ILE A 276 3.23 -25.69 -5.65
CA ILE A 276 3.84 -24.46 -6.16
C ILE A 276 5.32 -24.49 -5.79
N GLU A 277 6.20 -24.45 -6.79
CA GLU A 277 7.66 -24.48 -6.62
C GLU A 277 8.28 -23.16 -7.10
N PRO A 278 8.33 -22.13 -6.23
CA PRO A 278 8.79 -20.80 -6.63
C PRO A 278 10.21 -20.82 -7.23
N MET A 279 10.39 -20.07 -8.30
CA MET A 279 11.72 -19.81 -8.87
C MET A 279 12.47 -18.73 -8.07
N VAL A 280 11.72 -17.77 -7.52
CA VAL A 280 12.29 -16.65 -6.78
C VAL A 280 11.47 -16.41 -5.53
N TYR A 281 12.15 -16.24 -4.40
CA TYR A 281 11.55 -15.82 -3.14
C TYR A 281 11.81 -14.33 -2.94
N HIS A 282 10.75 -13.51 -2.86
CA HIS A 282 10.85 -12.09 -2.58
C HIS A 282 10.29 -11.80 -1.19
N LEU A 283 11.17 -11.37 -0.29
CA LEU A 283 10.83 -10.85 1.03
C LEU A 283 10.55 -9.34 0.98
N ASN A 284 9.29 -8.93 1.06
CA ASN A 284 8.91 -7.52 1.14
C ASN A 284 8.86 -7.07 2.62
N ALA A 285 9.95 -6.44 3.07
CA ALA A 285 10.32 -6.26 4.48
C ALA A 285 10.68 -7.57 5.20
N SER A 286 11.24 -7.46 6.40
CA SER A 286 11.93 -8.56 7.09
C SER A 286 11.01 -9.61 7.75
N HIS A 287 9.70 -9.38 7.76
CA HIS A 287 8.72 -10.24 8.45
C HIS A 287 8.72 -11.70 7.96
N GLY A 288 9.01 -11.91 6.68
CA GLY A 288 9.04 -13.24 6.04
C GLY A 288 10.41 -13.92 6.06
N ALA A 289 11.43 -13.39 6.73
CA ALA A 289 12.81 -13.88 6.56
C ALA A 289 13.02 -15.36 6.91
N PHE A 290 12.20 -15.92 7.81
CA PHE A 290 12.22 -17.35 8.11
C PHE A 290 11.83 -18.25 6.93
N ALA A 291 11.20 -17.71 5.89
CA ALA A 291 10.92 -18.47 4.66
C ALA A 291 12.20 -19.04 4.08
N LEU A 292 13.27 -18.24 3.98
CA LEU A 292 14.52 -18.68 3.37
C LEU A 292 15.19 -19.81 4.15
N LEU A 293 15.07 -19.81 5.49
CA LEU A 293 15.53 -20.92 6.31
C LEU A 293 14.74 -22.22 6.08
N GLU A 294 13.43 -22.14 5.86
CA GLU A 294 12.61 -23.33 5.55
C GLU A 294 12.89 -23.83 4.13
N VAL A 295 13.17 -22.94 3.17
CA VAL A 295 13.65 -23.35 1.83
C VAL A 295 14.98 -24.09 1.95
N THR A 296 15.95 -23.55 2.69
CA THR A 296 17.24 -24.22 2.96
C THR A 296 17.04 -25.59 3.60
N HIS A 297 16.25 -25.64 4.69
CA HIS A 297 15.95 -26.90 5.38
C HIS A 297 15.34 -27.95 4.44
N ARG A 298 14.44 -27.54 3.55
CA ARG A 298 13.82 -28.44 2.58
C ARG A 298 14.82 -28.94 1.55
N GLU A 299 15.64 -28.06 0.98
CA GLU A 299 16.67 -28.44 0.00
C GLU A 299 17.71 -29.39 0.60
N MET A 300 18.09 -29.20 1.87
CA MET A 300 19.00 -30.10 2.60
C MET A 300 18.45 -31.52 2.72
N ARG A 301 17.13 -31.71 2.74
CA ARG A 301 16.52 -33.07 2.78
C ARG A 301 16.56 -33.79 1.43
N HIS A 302 16.82 -33.07 0.36
CA HIS A 302 16.83 -33.59 -1.01
C HIS A 302 18.23 -33.55 -1.65
N SER A 303 19.23 -32.97 -0.97
CA SER A 303 20.59 -32.75 -1.49
C SER A 303 21.64 -33.12 -0.43
N ASP A 304 22.78 -33.68 -0.84
CA ASP A 304 23.91 -34.00 0.05
C ASP A 304 24.80 -32.78 0.37
N GLY A 305 24.21 -31.66 0.83
CA GLY A 305 24.94 -30.43 1.17
C GLY A 305 24.76 -30.02 2.64
N ASP A 306 25.77 -29.36 3.19
CA ASP A 306 25.68 -28.70 4.50
C ASP A 306 24.88 -27.39 4.43
N PHE A 307 24.61 -26.79 5.59
CA PHE A 307 23.79 -25.58 5.66
C PHE A 307 24.32 -24.46 4.76
N ASP A 308 25.63 -24.18 4.82
CA ASP A 308 26.22 -23.05 4.11
C ASP A 308 26.13 -23.23 2.59
N ALA A 309 26.47 -24.41 2.07
CA ALA A 309 26.37 -24.69 0.65
C ALA A 309 24.93 -24.56 0.12
N ILE A 310 23.94 -25.04 0.88
CA ILE A 310 22.54 -24.98 0.49
C ILE A 310 21.99 -23.55 0.64
N ALA A 311 22.34 -22.87 1.73
CA ALA A 311 21.95 -21.48 1.97
C ALA A 311 22.48 -20.56 0.86
N ASP A 312 23.70 -20.79 0.36
CA ASP A 312 24.26 -20.04 -0.77
C ASP A 312 23.48 -20.25 -2.08
N ARG A 313 22.93 -21.44 -2.32
CA ARG A 313 22.04 -21.69 -3.48
C ARG A 313 20.70 -20.98 -3.30
N VAL A 314 20.08 -21.11 -2.13
CA VAL A 314 18.83 -20.41 -1.80
C VAL A 314 19.01 -18.89 -1.93
N ARG A 315 20.17 -18.38 -1.51
CA ARG A 315 20.53 -16.97 -1.62
C ARG A 315 20.48 -16.47 -3.07
N GLN A 316 20.96 -17.24 -4.05
CA GLN A 316 20.93 -16.84 -5.47
C GLN A 316 19.50 -16.62 -6.00
N HIS A 317 18.53 -17.35 -5.46
CA HIS A 317 17.12 -17.29 -5.82
C HIS A 317 16.27 -16.37 -4.91
N SER A 318 16.91 -15.54 -4.08
CA SER A 318 16.24 -14.75 -3.05
C SER A 318 16.47 -13.25 -3.18
N VAL A 319 15.39 -12.48 -3.02
CA VAL A 319 15.33 -11.01 -3.13
C VAL A 319 14.77 -10.42 -1.83
N PHE A 320 15.40 -9.38 -1.31
CA PHE A 320 14.95 -8.67 -0.12
C PHE A 320 14.77 -7.16 -0.35
N THR A 321 13.58 -6.64 -0.05
CA THR A 321 13.32 -5.20 -0.07
C THR A 321 13.20 -4.66 1.35
N THR A 322 14.01 -3.65 1.67
CA THR A 322 13.95 -2.93 2.95
C THR A 322 13.17 -1.61 2.81
N HIS A 323 12.36 -1.30 3.82
CA HIS A 323 11.50 -0.10 3.88
C HIS A 323 11.82 0.81 5.08
N SER A 324 12.75 0.41 5.95
CA SER A 324 13.06 1.16 7.18
C SER A 324 14.19 2.16 6.92
N PRO A 325 13.96 3.47 7.12
CA PRO A 325 15.00 4.48 6.99
C PRO A 325 15.87 4.60 8.25
N VAL A 326 15.66 3.76 9.27
CA VAL A 326 16.42 3.76 10.52
C VAL A 326 16.89 2.35 10.88
N SER A 327 18.08 2.27 11.47
CA SER A 327 18.69 1.02 11.94
C SER A 327 18.10 0.54 13.27
N ALA A 328 17.43 1.43 14.02
CA ALA A 328 16.68 1.08 15.23
C ALA A 328 15.57 0.09 14.85
N ALA A 329 15.73 -1.15 15.31
CA ALA A 329 15.09 -2.28 14.69
C ALA A 329 13.61 -2.42 15.08
N SER A 330 12.72 -2.23 14.11
CA SER A 330 11.47 -3.00 14.08
C SER A 330 11.82 -4.46 13.76
N ASN A 331 11.27 -5.42 14.52
CA ASN A 331 11.50 -6.88 14.39
C ASN A 331 12.90 -7.37 14.82
N VAL A 332 13.32 -6.98 16.03
CA VAL A 332 14.38 -7.65 16.78
C VAL A 332 13.82 -8.45 17.95
N PHE A 333 14.49 -9.55 18.28
CA PHE A 333 14.11 -10.47 19.33
C PHE A 333 15.33 -10.79 20.22
N SER A 334 15.11 -11.07 21.50
CA SER A 334 16.18 -11.55 22.37
C SER A 334 16.57 -12.98 22.01
N ALA A 335 17.81 -13.37 22.33
CA ALA A 335 18.31 -14.72 22.12
C ALA A 335 17.41 -15.77 22.81
N ASP A 336 17.02 -15.51 24.07
CA ASP A 336 16.14 -16.40 24.84
C ASP A 336 14.78 -16.61 24.16
N LEU A 337 14.23 -15.55 23.56
CA LEU A 337 12.96 -15.64 22.86
C LEU A 337 13.11 -16.48 21.59
N ILE A 338 14.15 -16.24 20.79
CA ILE A 338 14.46 -17.07 19.61
C ILE A 338 14.65 -18.54 20.01
N GLU A 339 15.39 -18.81 21.08
CA GLU A 339 15.63 -20.15 21.61
C GLU A 339 14.35 -20.86 22.03
N SER A 340 13.46 -20.17 22.73
CA SER A 340 12.19 -20.76 23.17
C SER A 340 11.26 -21.16 22.01
N PHE A 341 11.41 -20.56 20.83
CA PHE A 341 10.60 -20.87 19.64
C PHE A 341 11.31 -21.80 18.65
N LEU A 342 12.62 -21.64 18.46
CA LEU A 342 13.40 -22.27 17.40
C LEU A 342 14.46 -23.25 17.89
N GLY A 343 14.55 -23.51 19.21
CA GLY A 343 15.52 -24.44 19.80
C GLY A 343 15.45 -25.87 19.25
N GLY A 344 14.26 -26.32 18.85
CA GLY A 344 14.08 -27.61 18.16
C GLY A 344 14.24 -27.55 16.64
N TYR A 345 14.33 -26.34 16.05
CA TYR A 345 14.38 -26.13 14.61
C TYR A 345 15.81 -26.06 14.08
N TRP A 346 16.68 -25.26 14.70
CA TRP A 346 18.06 -25.11 14.20
C TRP A 346 18.91 -26.38 14.18
N PRO A 347 18.71 -27.41 15.04
CA PRO A 347 19.45 -28.66 14.89
C PRO A 347 19.06 -29.40 13.60
N GLN A 348 17.85 -29.18 13.08
CA GLN A 348 17.40 -29.73 11.79
C GLN A 348 18.10 -29.08 10.60
N LEU A 349 18.66 -27.89 10.80
CA LEU A 349 19.55 -27.21 9.85
C LEU A 349 21.03 -27.62 10.04
N GLY A 350 21.34 -28.50 10.98
CA GLY A 350 22.73 -28.87 11.29
C GLY A 350 23.53 -27.77 11.99
N LEU A 351 22.86 -26.76 12.57
CA LEU A 351 23.49 -25.60 13.21
C LEU A 351 23.54 -25.74 14.73
N SER A 352 24.59 -25.18 15.34
CA SER A 352 24.60 -24.91 16.79
C SER A 352 23.70 -23.71 17.13
N ARG A 353 23.46 -23.51 18.43
CA ARG A 353 22.70 -22.34 18.91
C ARG A 353 23.39 -21.04 18.52
N GLU A 354 24.71 -21.00 18.72
CA GLU A 354 25.55 -19.84 18.44
C GLU A 354 25.56 -19.52 16.94
N ASP A 355 25.72 -20.54 16.09
CA ASP A 355 25.70 -20.36 14.62
C ASP A 355 24.33 -19.84 14.14
N PHE A 356 23.24 -20.37 14.71
CA PHE A 356 21.90 -19.91 14.35
C PHE A 356 21.67 -18.45 14.74
N LEU A 357 22.02 -18.07 15.97
CA LEU A 357 21.88 -16.69 16.43
C LEU A 357 22.76 -15.74 15.60
N ALA A 358 23.97 -16.19 15.25
CA ALA A 358 24.89 -15.44 14.41
C ALA A 358 24.26 -15.04 13.08
N LEU A 359 23.33 -15.82 12.50
CA LEU A 359 22.60 -15.47 11.27
C LEU A 359 21.78 -14.18 11.40
N GLY A 360 21.22 -13.89 12.57
CA GLY A 360 20.43 -12.68 12.85
C GLY A 360 21.18 -11.58 13.60
N ASN A 361 22.36 -11.86 14.16
CA ASN A 361 23.14 -10.86 14.88
C ASN A 361 23.94 -9.94 13.94
N ARG A 362 23.88 -8.64 14.20
CA ARG A 362 24.72 -7.64 13.53
C ARG A 362 26.16 -7.76 14.01
N ARG A 363 26.37 -8.06 15.28
CA ARG A 363 27.67 -8.27 15.92
C ARG A 363 27.66 -9.65 16.59
N PRO A 364 28.01 -10.72 15.85
CA PRO A 364 27.96 -12.09 16.37
C PRO A 364 28.78 -12.31 17.65
N ASP A 365 29.86 -11.54 17.83
CA ASP A 365 30.72 -11.63 19.01
C ASP A 365 30.15 -10.92 20.26
N ASP A 366 29.06 -10.17 20.13
CA ASP A 366 28.40 -9.49 21.25
C ASP A 366 27.21 -10.35 21.75
N PRO A 367 27.31 -10.98 22.94
CA PRO A 367 26.26 -11.85 23.47
C PRO A 367 24.96 -11.10 23.82
N TRP A 368 24.99 -9.77 23.88
CA TRP A 368 23.82 -8.93 24.11
C TRP A 368 23.18 -8.42 22.82
N ASP A 369 23.75 -8.76 21.65
CA ASP A 369 23.20 -8.36 20.36
C ASP A 369 21.86 -9.06 20.12
N LEU A 370 20.85 -8.29 19.72
CA LEU A 370 19.52 -8.82 19.45
C LEU A 370 19.50 -9.52 18.09
N PHE A 371 18.67 -10.55 17.97
CA PHE A 371 18.42 -11.23 16.72
C PHE A 371 17.56 -10.35 15.80
N SER A 372 18.15 -9.85 14.71
CA SER A 372 17.49 -8.97 13.75
C SER A 372 17.00 -9.74 12.53
N MET A 373 15.70 -9.70 12.29
CA MET A 373 15.09 -10.27 11.08
C MET A 373 15.61 -9.64 9.79
N THR A 374 16.00 -8.36 9.85
CA THR A 374 16.57 -7.65 8.68
C THR A 374 17.96 -8.17 8.36
N VAL A 375 18.78 -8.45 9.37
CA VAL A 375 20.11 -9.02 9.17
C VAL A 375 20.00 -10.44 8.61
N LEU A 376 19.07 -11.25 9.16
CA LEU A 376 18.77 -12.57 8.62
C LEU A 376 18.38 -12.50 7.13
N ALA A 377 17.47 -11.59 6.77
CA ALA A 377 17.04 -11.41 5.37
C ALA A 377 18.20 -10.98 4.45
N LEU A 378 19.06 -10.05 4.89
CA LEU A 378 20.21 -9.59 4.12
C LEU A 378 21.26 -10.69 3.90
N ARG A 379 21.51 -11.54 4.91
CA ARG A 379 22.46 -12.65 4.78
C ARG A 379 21.96 -13.73 3.84
N LEU A 380 20.67 -14.05 3.89
CA LEU A 380 20.07 -15.12 3.08
C LEU A 380 19.56 -14.67 1.71
N SER A 381 19.68 -13.39 1.34
CA SER A 381 19.25 -12.88 0.02
C SER A 381 20.42 -12.52 -0.87
N GLY A 382 20.37 -12.94 -2.13
CA GLY A 382 21.39 -12.66 -3.14
C GLY A 382 21.28 -11.24 -3.70
N LYS A 383 20.07 -10.68 -3.68
CA LYS A 383 19.80 -9.30 -4.07
C LYS A 383 19.02 -8.57 -2.99
N ALA A 384 19.39 -7.32 -2.73
CA ALA A 384 18.66 -6.45 -1.82
C ALA A 384 18.45 -5.06 -2.43
N ASN A 385 17.37 -4.37 -2.04
CA ASN A 385 17.11 -3.00 -2.47
C ASN A 385 16.40 -2.13 -1.44
N GLY A 386 16.69 -0.83 -1.51
CA GLY A 386 15.85 0.23 -0.97
C GLY A 386 14.72 0.62 -1.91
N VAL A 387 13.83 1.51 -1.44
CA VAL A 387 12.54 1.85 -2.09
C VAL A 387 12.47 3.25 -2.70
N SER A 388 13.61 3.95 -2.68
CA SER A 388 13.93 5.16 -3.44
C SER A 388 15.45 5.19 -3.62
N GLN A 389 15.95 6.02 -4.54
CA GLN A 389 17.39 6.15 -4.78
C GLN A 389 18.14 6.54 -3.50
N ARG A 390 17.69 7.61 -2.83
CA ARG A 390 18.29 8.09 -1.57
C ARG A 390 18.21 7.06 -0.45
N HIS A 391 17.12 6.29 -0.39
CA HIS A 391 17.01 5.21 0.59
C HIS A 391 17.96 4.05 0.32
N GLY A 392 18.25 3.74 -0.96
CA GLY A 392 19.27 2.76 -1.33
C GLY A 392 20.65 3.16 -0.80
N GLU A 393 21.05 4.42 -0.99
CA GLU A 393 22.29 4.98 -0.45
C GLU A 393 22.35 4.87 1.09
N LEU A 394 21.28 5.32 1.76
CA LEU A 394 21.17 5.24 3.22
C LEU A 394 21.25 3.79 3.72
N CYS A 395 20.65 2.84 3.01
CA CYS A 395 20.73 1.42 3.38
C CYS A 395 22.16 0.88 3.28
N ARG A 396 22.94 1.28 2.25
CA ARG A 396 24.35 0.90 2.16
C ARG A 396 25.12 1.42 3.37
N GLU A 397 24.91 2.69 3.72
CA GLU A 397 25.55 3.31 4.90
C GLU A 397 25.18 2.58 6.19
N MET A 398 23.89 2.27 6.38
CA MET A 398 23.39 1.60 7.58
C MET A 398 23.93 0.19 7.76
N TRP A 399 24.07 -0.57 6.66
CA TRP A 399 24.37 -2.00 6.67
C TRP A 399 25.80 -2.34 6.22
N GLN A 400 26.65 -1.34 5.98
CA GLN A 400 28.07 -1.50 5.64
C GLN A 400 28.81 -2.49 6.56
N ALA A 401 28.47 -2.48 7.85
CA ALA A 401 29.09 -3.37 8.84
C ALA A 401 28.90 -4.87 8.53
N LEU A 402 27.91 -5.25 7.71
CA LEU A 402 27.70 -6.63 7.27
C LEU A 402 28.58 -7.01 6.05
N TYR A 403 29.26 -6.04 5.45
CA TYR A 403 30.09 -6.19 4.24
C TYR A 403 31.45 -5.50 4.46
N PRO A 404 32.28 -5.97 5.41
CA PRO A 404 33.52 -5.30 5.81
C PRO A 404 34.53 -5.16 4.66
N ASP A 405 34.50 -6.10 3.70
CA ASP A 405 35.44 -6.15 2.58
C ASP A 405 34.96 -5.39 1.33
N CYS A 406 33.77 -4.80 1.36
CA CYS A 406 33.21 -4.05 0.22
C CYS A 406 33.34 -2.54 0.44
N ALA A 407 33.68 -1.79 -0.61
CA ALA A 407 33.51 -0.34 -0.54
C ALA A 407 32.01 0.02 -0.39
N LEU A 408 31.71 1.20 0.17
CA LEU A 408 30.31 1.64 0.38
C LEU A 408 29.47 1.65 -0.90
N SER A 409 30.07 1.97 -2.04
CA SER A 409 29.41 1.92 -3.35
C SER A 409 29.15 0.51 -3.88
N GLU A 410 29.85 -0.49 -3.35
CA GLU A 410 29.81 -1.90 -3.77
C GLU A 410 28.95 -2.77 -2.86
N VAL A 411 28.50 -2.25 -1.71
CA VAL A 411 27.52 -2.94 -0.86
C VAL A 411 26.32 -3.36 -1.73
N PRO A 412 25.94 -4.65 -1.74
CA PRO A 412 24.99 -5.24 -2.71
C PRO A 412 23.53 -4.90 -2.39
N ILE A 413 23.27 -3.62 -2.10
CA ILE A 413 21.95 -3.05 -1.87
C ILE A 413 21.70 -2.01 -2.97
N GLY A 414 20.78 -2.30 -3.88
CA GLY A 414 20.32 -1.41 -4.93
C GLY A 414 19.17 -0.50 -4.48
N SER A 415 18.46 0.07 -5.45
CA SER A 415 17.22 0.82 -5.23
C SER A 415 16.23 0.55 -6.35
N ILE A 416 14.99 0.26 -6.00
CA ILE A 416 13.86 0.25 -6.94
C ILE A 416 12.83 1.22 -6.37
N THR A 417 12.59 2.32 -7.08
CA THR A 417 11.70 3.38 -6.59
C THR A 417 10.25 2.92 -6.59
N ASN A 418 9.57 3.07 -5.44
CA ASN A 418 8.16 2.72 -5.33
C ASN A 418 7.26 3.44 -6.36
N GLY A 419 6.19 2.76 -6.77
CA GLY A 419 5.12 3.34 -7.57
C GLY A 419 3.74 2.89 -7.08
N VAL A 420 2.69 3.46 -7.66
CA VAL A 420 1.29 3.15 -7.32
C VAL A 420 0.51 2.66 -8.53
N HIS A 421 -0.51 1.83 -8.30
CA HIS A 421 -1.30 1.27 -9.39
C HIS A 421 -2.22 2.34 -9.99
N ALA A 422 -1.84 2.90 -11.14
CA ALA A 422 -2.46 4.12 -11.67
C ALA A 422 -3.96 3.97 -11.92
N ARG A 423 -4.44 2.78 -12.27
CA ARG A 423 -5.89 2.53 -12.42
C ARG A 423 -6.62 2.63 -11.07
N THR A 424 -6.05 2.08 -9.99
CA THR A 424 -6.68 2.17 -8.64
C THR A 424 -6.85 3.63 -8.19
N TRP A 425 -5.85 4.46 -8.47
CA TRP A 425 -5.70 5.78 -7.82
C TRP A 425 -6.10 6.97 -8.70
N THR A 426 -6.35 6.77 -9.99
CA THR A 426 -6.89 7.82 -10.88
C THR A 426 -8.42 7.86 -10.75
N ALA A 427 -8.98 9.04 -10.51
CA ALA A 427 -10.43 9.21 -10.43
C ALA A 427 -11.10 9.01 -11.80
N PRO A 428 -12.35 8.51 -11.87
CA PRO A 428 -13.04 8.26 -13.14
C PRO A 428 -13.11 9.47 -14.07
N LEU A 429 -13.38 10.66 -13.52
CA LEU A 429 -13.42 11.90 -14.31
C LEU A 429 -12.07 12.21 -14.98
N MET A 430 -10.97 11.86 -14.33
CA MET A 430 -9.62 12.01 -14.85
C MET A 430 -9.28 10.90 -15.86
N MET A 431 -9.72 9.66 -15.62
CA MET A 431 -9.58 8.57 -16.59
C MET A 431 -10.30 8.90 -17.91
N ASP A 432 -11.51 9.46 -17.83
CA ASP A 432 -12.26 9.89 -19.01
C ASP A 432 -11.54 11.02 -19.77
N LEU A 433 -10.89 11.93 -19.04
CA LEU A 433 -10.07 12.98 -19.64
C LEU A 433 -8.85 12.38 -20.36
N TYR A 434 -8.16 11.43 -19.73
CA TYR A 434 -7.01 10.76 -20.34
C TYR A 434 -7.42 9.93 -21.56
N ARG A 435 -8.55 9.23 -21.51
CA ARG A 435 -9.10 8.52 -22.67
C ARG A 435 -9.36 9.45 -23.86
N GLN A 436 -9.93 10.63 -23.59
CA GLN A 436 -10.25 11.62 -24.63
C GLN A 436 -9.02 12.24 -25.31
N HIS A 437 -7.96 12.51 -24.55
CA HIS A 437 -6.81 13.30 -25.04
C HIS A 437 -5.52 12.49 -25.24
N LEU A 438 -5.36 11.36 -24.54
CA LEU A 438 -4.19 10.48 -24.63
C LEU A 438 -4.48 9.18 -25.40
N GLY A 439 -5.75 8.89 -25.71
CA GLY A 439 -6.20 7.71 -26.45
C GLY A 439 -6.80 6.62 -25.57
N GLU A 440 -7.56 5.70 -26.17
CA GLU A 440 -8.25 4.60 -25.48
C GLU A 440 -7.28 3.63 -24.77
N ASP A 441 -6.08 3.45 -25.33
CA ASP A 441 -5.08 2.50 -24.86
C ASP A 441 -4.11 3.10 -23.81
N TRP A 442 -4.35 4.34 -23.34
CA TRP A 442 -3.49 5.04 -22.37
C TRP A 442 -3.17 4.16 -21.15
N SER A 443 -4.16 3.40 -20.66
CA SER A 443 -4.03 2.54 -19.48
C SER A 443 -3.12 1.33 -19.67
N THR A 444 -2.68 1.05 -20.90
CA THR A 444 -1.70 -0.01 -21.22
C THR A 444 -0.29 0.54 -21.49
N LYS A 445 -0.18 1.87 -21.60
CA LYS A 445 1.06 2.61 -21.93
C LYS A 445 1.45 3.58 -20.79
N ILE A 446 1.03 3.30 -19.56
CA ILE A 446 1.19 4.19 -18.40
C ILE A 446 2.67 4.53 -18.14
N ALA A 447 3.61 3.63 -18.43
CA ALA A 447 5.03 3.86 -18.23
C ALA A 447 5.70 4.71 -19.33
N ASP A 448 5.00 5.02 -20.43
CA ASP A 448 5.54 5.75 -21.58
C ASP A 448 5.50 7.28 -21.35
N PRO A 449 6.66 7.97 -21.20
CA PRO A 449 6.68 9.41 -21.02
C PRO A 449 6.09 10.20 -22.19
N ASP A 450 6.16 9.67 -23.42
CA ASP A 450 5.68 10.36 -24.62
C ASP A 450 4.14 10.42 -24.65
N LEU A 451 3.48 9.38 -24.14
CA LEU A 451 2.03 9.41 -23.89
C LEU A 451 1.66 10.59 -22.98
N TRP A 452 2.37 10.72 -21.85
CA TRP A 452 2.09 11.74 -20.85
C TRP A 452 2.50 13.15 -21.29
N ALA A 453 3.35 13.30 -22.31
CA ALA A 453 3.61 14.59 -22.93
C ALA A 453 2.33 15.19 -23.56
N GLY A 454 1.38 14.34 -23.99
CA GLY A 454 0.07 14.74 -24.50
C GLY A 454 -0.80 15.51 -23.51
N VAL A 455 -0.53 15.43 -22.20
CA VAL A 455 -1.25 16.17 -21.15
C VAL A 455 -1.19 17.69 -21.36
N GLU A 456 -0.14 18.19 -21.98
CA GLU A 456 -0.01 19.63 -22.27
C GLU A 456 -1.11 20.14 -23.22
N GLN A 457 -1.63 19.27 -24.09
CA GLN A 457 -2.68 19.58 -25.06
C GLN A 457 -4.09 19.56 -24.47
N ILE A 458 -4.26 19.07 -23.24
CA ILE A 458 -5.56 19.06 -22.57
C ILE A 458 -6.02 20.51 -22.35
N PRO A 459 -7.23 20.91 -22.78
CA PRO A 459 -7.74 22.25 -22.51
C PRO A 459 -7.84 22.52 -21.00
N ASP A 460 -7.36 23.69 -20.57
CA ASP A 460 -7.30 24.05 -19.15
C ASP A 460 -8.68 24.04 -18.48
N GLU A 461 -9.71 24.50 -19.20
CA GLU A 461 -11.11 24.51 -18.77
C GLU A 461 -11.57 23.11 -18.38
N GLN A 462 -11.21 22.10 -19.19
CA GLN A 462 -11.62 20.71 -19.01
C GLN A 462 -10.95 20.06 -17.79
N LEU A 463 -9.65 20.32 -17.60
CA LEU A 463 -8.90 19.82 -16.45
C LEU A 463 -9.40 20.48 -15.15
N TRP A 464 -9.55 21.80 -15.16
CA TRP A 464 -10.00 22.56 -13.99
C TRP A 464 -11.43 22.22 -13.58
N GLN A 465 -12.35 22.06 -14.53
CA GLN A 465 -13.73 21.68 -14.24
C GLN A 465 -13.81 20.32 -13.55
N ARG A 466 -13.08 19.31 -14.04
CA ARG A 466 -13.05 17.97 -13.45
C ARG A 466 -12.44 17.99 -12.05
N HIS A 467 -11.34 18.71 -11.86
CA HIS A 467 -10.72 18.90 -10.55
C HIS A 467 -11.70 19.52 -9.54
N ARG A 468 -12.42 20.58 -9.95
CA ARG A 468 -13.44 21.22 -9.09
C ARG A 468 -14.57 20.25 -8.70
N LEU A 469 -15.05 19.43 -9.62
CA LEU A 469 -16.08 18.42 -9.31
C LEU A 469 -15.57 17.36 -8.33
N LEU A 470 -14.32 16.92 -8.45
CA LEU A 470 -13.70 15.97 -7.51
C LEU A 470 -13.55 16.60 -6.12
N LYS A 471 -13.15 17.86 -6.05
CA LYS A 471 -13.06 18.63 -4.82
C LYS A 471 -14.42 18.82 -4.13
N GLU A 472 -15.46 19.15 -4.90
CA GLU A 472 -16.83 19.25 -4.37
C GLU A 472 -17.30 17.92 -3.77
N ARG A 473 -17.01 16.79 -4.42
CA ARG A 473 -17.28 15.45 -3.89
C ARG A 473 -16.52 15.16 -2.60
N LEU A 474 -15.23 15.52 -2.53
CA LEU A 474 -14.42 15.36 -1.32
C LEU A 474 -14.99 16.16 -0.15
N ILE A 475 -15.39 17.41 -0.38
CA ILE A 475 -15.96 18.27 0.67
C ILE A 475 -17.31 17.73 1.15
N ALA A 476 -18.19 17.32 0.22
CA ALA A 476 -19.46 16.71 0.57
C ALA A 476 -19.28 15.43 1.41
N TYR A 477 -18.33 14.57 1.02
CA TYR A 477 -17.98 13.38 1.78
C TYR A 477 -17.43 13.71 3.17
N THR A 478 -16.53 14.69 3.26
CA THR A 478 -15.93 15.14 4.52
C THR A 478 -17.01 15.65 5.47
N ARG A 479 -17.93 16.49 4.99
CA ARG A 479 -19.09 16.95 5.77
C ARG A 479 -19.96 15.79 6.26
N SER A 480 -20.25 14.82 5.40
CA SER A 480 -21.04 13.64 5.77
C SER A 480 -20.37 12.84 6.90
N ARG A 481 -19.06 12.54 6.76
CA ARG A 481 -18.29 11.80 7.77
C ARG A 481 -18.16 12.56 9.09
N VAL A 482 -17.84 13.84 9.05
CA VAL A 482 -17.74 14.67 10.26
C VAL A 482 -19.08 14.78 10.96
N ARG A 483 -20.19 14.95 10.21
CA ARG A 483 -21.55 14.97 10.78
C ARG A 483 -21.86 13.66 11.50
N ALA A 484 -21.62 12.52 10.84
CA ALA A 484 -21.84 11.20 11.44
C ALA A 484 -20.99 11.00 12.72
N ALA A 485 -19.72 11.43 12.69
CA ALA A 485 -18.83 11.34 13.85
C ALA A 485 -19.29 12.22 15.03
N ARG A 486 -19.74 13.46 14.77
CA ARG A 486 -20.31 14.36 15.79
C ARG A 486 -21.59 13.77 16.41
N HIS A 487 -22.44 13.12 15.59
CA HIS A 487 -23.60 12.37 16.09
C HIS A 487 -23.18 11.20 16.98
N SER A 488 -22.21 10.38 16.56
CA SER A 488 -21.71 9.23 17.33
C SER A 488 -21.18 9.63 18.71
N ARG A 489 -20.48 10.78 18.80
CA ARG A 489 -20.01 11.35 20.07
C ARG A 489 -21.11 11.97 20.94
N GLY A 490 -22.32 12.13 20.41
CA GLY A 490 -23.41 12.83 21.07
C GLY A 490 -23.08 14.31 21.33
N GLU A 491 -22.48 14.99 20.35
CA GLU A 491 -22.25 16.44 20.40
C GLU A 491 -23.58 17.23 20.31
N ALA A 492 -23.57 18.50 20.71
CA ALA A 492 -24.75 19.35 20.69
C ALA A 492 -25.29 19.59 19.27
N THR A 493 -26.60 19.80 19.14
CA THR A 493 -27.26 20.01 17.83
C THR A 493 -26.65 21.17 17.03
N ASP A 494 -26.27 22.27 17.69
CA ASP A 494 -25.64 23.42 17.05
C ASP A 494 -24.24 23.10 16.49
N GLU A 495 -23.48 22.25 17.20
CA GLU A 495 -22.19 21.75 16.71
C GLU A 495 -22.39 20.82 15.51
N ILE A 496 -23.41 19.97 15.53
CA ILE A 496 -23.71 19.11 14.38
C ILE A 496 -24.14 19.96 13.17
N ALA A 497 -24.96 20.99 13.39
CA ALA A 497 -25.39 21.92 12.33
C ALA A 497 -24.25 22.77 11.78
N ALA A 498 -23.20 23.06 12.57
CA ALA A 498 -22.04 23.80 12.12
C ALA A 498 -21.30 23.13 10.94
N VAL A 499 -21.46 21.82 10.77
CA VAL A 499 -20.87 21.06 9.65
C VAL A 499 -21.35 21.57 8.27
N ASP A 500 -22.50 22.23 8.17
CA ASP A 500 -22.96 22.81 6.90
C ASP A 500 -22.08 23.96 6.40
N ARG A 501 -21.34 24.62 7.30
CA ARG A 501 -20.36 25.66 6.98
C ARG A 501 -18.93 25.14 6.83
N LEU A 502 -18.69 23.88 7.17
CA LEU A 502 -17.37 23.27 7.17
C LEU A 502 -16.83 23.12 5.74
N LEU A 503 -15.70 23.76 5.45
CA LEU A 503 -15.00 23.75 4.15
C LEU A 503 -15.81 24.39 3.01
N ASP A 504 -15.13 25.04 2.07
CA ASP A 504 -15.72 25.69 0.89
C ASP A 504 -15.02 25.18 -0.38
N PRO A 505 -15.75 24.68 -1.39
CA PRO A 505 -15.17 24.23 -2.67
C PRO A 505 -14.37 25.30 -3.42
N ALA A 506 -14.65 26.58 -3.20
CA ALA A 506 -13.91 27.68 -3.83
C ALA A 506 -12.54 27.96 -3.17
N VAL A 507 -12.28 27.39 -1.98
CA VAL A 507 -11.11 27.72 -1.15
C VAL A 507 -10.00 26.69 -1.30
N LEU A 508 -8.75 27.13 -1.46
CA LEU A 508 -7.56 26.27 -1.55
C LEU A 508 -7.57 25.20 -0.44
N THR A 509 -7.63 23.93 -0.84
CA THR A 509 -7.78 22.77 0.06
C THR A 509 -6.50 21.94 0.11
N LEU A 510 -5.91 21.90 1.29
CA LEU A 510 -4.74 21.09 1.61
C LEU A 510 -5.16 19.69 2.09
N GLY A 511 -4.39 18.68 1.74
CA GLY A 511 -4.55 17.31 2.21
C GLY A 511 -3.37 16.82 3.05
N PHE A 512 -3.65 16.15 4.17
CA PHE A 512 -2.68 15.38 4.93
C PHE A 512 -3.32 14.04 5.35
N GLY A 513 -2.92 12.94 4.72
CA GLY A 513 -3.49 11.61 4.96
C GLY A 513 -2.42 10.53 5.20
N ARG A 514 -2.00 10.31 6.45
CA ARG A 514 -0.87 9.40 6.81
C ARG A 514 -1.03 8.85 8.23
N ARG A 515 -0.23 7.84 8.60
CA ARG A 515 -0.08 7.43 10.01
C ARG A 515 0.40 8.63 10.84
N PHE A 516 -0.24 8.88 11.98
CA PHE A 516 0.23 9.87 12.94
C PHE A 516 1.34 9.27 13.81
N SER A 517 2.48 9.96 13.82
CA SER A 517 3.63 9.72 14.70
C SER A 517 4.46 11.01 14.80
N PRO A 518 5.31 11.17 15.82
CA PRO A 518 6.14 12.37 16.00
C PRO A 518 7.00 12.70 14.76
N TYR A 519 7.54 11.65 14.16
CA TYR A 519 8.38 11.75 12.97
C TYR A 519 7.62 12.26 11.73
N LYS A 520 6.31 12.01 11.59
CA LYS A 520 5.51 12.48 10.44
C LYS A 520 5.06 13.94 10.59
N ARG A 521 5.22 14.55 11.77
CA ARG A 521 5.02 15.97 12.06
C ARG A 521 3.65 16.52 11.62
N GLY A 522 2.56 15.77 11.87
CA GLY A 522 1.20 16.17 11.45
C GLY A 522 0.70 17.51 12.00
N GLU A 523 1.36 18.07 13.01
CA GLU A 523 1.06 19.38 13.60
C GLU A 523 1.96 20.53 13.12
N LEU A 524 2.88 20.30 12.17
CA LEU A 524 3.88 21.31 11.77
C LEU A 524 3.25 22.65 11.35
N LEU A 525 2.09 22.60 10.67
CA LEU A 525 1.32 23.75 10.21
C LEU A 525 0.73 24.61 11.36
N PHE A 526 0.69 24.07 12.58
CA PHE A 526 0.12 24.73 13.76
C PHE A 526 1.15 25.00 14.86
N SER A 527 2.44 24.86 14.52
CA SER A 527 3.57 25.21 15.40
C SER A 527 3.53 26.67 15.86
N ASP A 528 3.00 27.58 15.03
CA ASP A 528 2.66 28.96 15.36
C ASP A 528 1.19 29.17 15.04
N LEU A 529 0.34 29.03 16.07
CA LEU A 529 -1.11 29.14 15.93
C LEU A 529 -1.55 30.52 15.42
N HIS A 530 -0.87 31.61 15.81
CA HIS A 530 -1.22 32.95 15.36
C HIS A 530 -0.98 33.11 13.85
N ARG A 531 0.17 32.63 13.37
CA ARG A 531 0.49 32.63 11.94
C ARG A 531 -0.42 31.70 11.14
N ALA A 532 -0.69 30.51 11.67
CA ALA A 532 -1.62 29.56 11.07
C ALA A 532 -3.02 30.16 10.90
N ILE A 533 -3.57 30.81 11.95
CA ILE A 533 -4.88 31.49 11.88
C ILE A 533 -4.87 32.59 10.82
N ARG A 534 -3.82 33.44 10.78
CA ARG A 534 -3.70 34.52 9.80
C ARG A 534 -3.76 34.00 8.36
N ILE A 535 -3.10 32.88 8.09
CA ILE A 535 -3.02 32.27 6.75
C ILE A 535 -4.33 31.55 6.40
N LEU A 536 -4.83 30.67 7.29
CA LEU A 536 -6.03 29.87 7.02
C LEU A 536 -7.29 30.75 6.94
N ALA A 537 -7.42 31.77 7.80
CA ALA A 537 -8.55 32.68 7.85
C ALA A 537 -8.34 33.98 7.05
N HIS A 538 -7.39 34.02 6.11
CA HIS A 538 -7.11 35.21 5.30
C HIS A 538 -8.35 35.65 4.49
N SER A 539 -8.71 36.94 4.57
CA SER A 539 -9.97 37.47 4.00
C SER A 539 -10.11 37.31 2.49
N ARG A 540 -9.02 37.47 1.73
CA ARG A 540 -9.01 37.35 0.25
C ARG A 540 -8.46 36.04 -0.31
N ARG A 541 -7.67 35.31 0.47
CA ARG A 541 -6.89 34.14 0.03
C ARG A 541 -6.91 33.06 1.13
N PRO A 542 -8.09 32.63 1.58
CA PRO A 542 -8.20 31.68 2.68
C PRO A 542 -7.59 30.33 2.29
N ILE A 543 -7.27 29.52 3.28
CA ILE A 543 -6.81 28.15 3.07
C ILE A 543 -7.58 27.25 4.03
N GLN A 544 -7.88 26.03 3.59
CA GLN A 544 -8.48 24.99 4.41
C GLN A 544 -7.69 23.70 4.32
N ILE A 545 -7.79 22.84 5.32
CA ILE A 545 -7.02 21.59 5.40
C ILE A 545 -7.89 20.44 5.90
N ILE A 546 -7.69 19.27 5.29
CA ILE A 546 -8.31 18.01 5.68
C ILE A 546 -7.22 17.05 6.14
N PHE A 547 -7.32 16.64 7.40
CA PHE A 547 -6.50 15.60 8.01
C PHE A 547 -7.22 14.26 7.97
N ALA A 548 -6.46 13.18 7.78
CA ALA A 548 -6.93 11.81 7.97
C ALA A 548 -5.77 10.91 8.38
N GLY A 549 -6.02 9.94 9.26
CA GLY A 549 -4.97 9.03 9.67
C GLY A 549 -5.21 8.39 11.02
N LYS A 550 -4.47 7.33 11.29
CA LYS A 550 -4.49 6.57 12.54
C LYS A 550 -3.14 6.67 13.25
N ALA A 551 -3.14 6.77 14.58
CA ALA A 551 -1.96 6.55 15.40
C ALA A 551 -1.81 5.06 15.71
N ASN A 552 -0.58 4.57 15.92
CA ASN A 552 -0.44 3.20 16.42
C ASN A 552 -1.01 3.11 17.85
N PRO A 553 -1.66 2.00 18.26
CA PRO A 553 -2.29 1.92 19.58
C PRO A 553 -1.30 2.11 20.74
N ALA A 554 -0.03 1.72 20.54
CA ALA A 554 1.05 1.89 21.50
C ALA A 554 1.82 3.22 21.37
N ASP A 555 1.46 4.07 20.39
CA ASP A 555 2.11 5.37 20.14
C ASP A 555 1.27 6.49 20.76
N GLU A 556 1.45 6.70 22.06
CA GLU A 556 0.70 7.72 22.81
C GLU A 556 0.91 9.13 22.25
N GLU A 557 2.12 9.48 21.82
CA GLU A 557 2.37 10.81 21.24
C GLU A 557 1.66 10.97 19.90
N GLY A 558 1.61 9.92 19.07
CA GLY A 558 0.77 9.89 17.88
C GLY A 558 -0.71 10.18 18.19
N LYS A 559 -1.25 9.62 19.28
CA LYS A 559 -2.63 9.90 19.75
C LYS A 559 -2.79 11.34 20.26
N ARG A 560 -1.79 11.88 20.97
CA ARG A 560 -1.77 13.29 21.42
C ARG A 560 -1.76 14.26 20.25
N ILE A 561 -1.04 13.97 19.17
CA ILE A 561 -1.08 14.78 17.94
C ILE A 561 -2.51 14.84 17.37
N ILE A 562 -3.19 13.70 17.28
CA ILE A 562 -4.60 13.65 16.83
C ILE A 562 -5.50 14.47 17.76
N GLN A 563 -5.30 14.35 19.07
CA GLN A 563 -6.05 15.11 20.05
C GLN A 563 -5.90 16.62 19.86
N ARG A 564 -4.66 17.11 19.68
CA ARG A 564 -4.38 18.54 19.40
C ARG A 564 -5.01 19.01 18.08
N LEU A 565 -4.98 18.18 17.03
CA LEU A 565 -5.67 18.47 15.77
C LEU A 565 -7.18 18.63 15.95
N MET A 566 -7.80 17.81 16.80
CA MET A 566 -9.23 17.91 17.13
C MET A 566 -9.57 19.18 17.91
N GLU A 567 -8.66 19.67 18.76
CA GLU A 567 -8.82 20.97 19.42
C GLU A 567 -8.83 22.10 18.39
N TRP A 568 -7.97 22.07 17.37
CA TRP A 568 -7.97 23.07 16.29
C TRP A 568 -9.20 22.99 15.39
N CYS A 569 -9.74 21.78 15.15
CA CYS A 569 -11.02 21.61 14.46
C CYS A 569 -12.19 22.29 15.20
N ARG A 570 -12.06 22.55 16.50
CA ARG A 570 -13.06 23.23 17.34
C ARG A 570 -12.75 24.70 17.59
N HIS A 571 -11.54 25.15 17.26
CA HIS A 571 -11.12 26.53 17.52
C HIS A 571 -12.00 27.51 16.71
N PRO A 572 -12.57 28.58 17.32
CA PRO A 572 -13.55 29.45 16.66
C PRO A 572 -13.09 30.07 15.34
N ALA A 573 -11.80 30.39 15.23
CA ALA A 573 -11.21 30.96 14.01
C ALA A 573 -10.92 29.93 12.91
N LEU A 574 -10.95 28.63 13.23
CA LEU A 574 -10.49 27.54 12.35
C LEU A 574 -11.56 26.48 12.06
N ARG A 575 -12.64 26.43 12.83
CA ARG A 575 -13.68 25.38 12.78
C ARG A 575 -14.35 25.18 11.42
N ASP A 576 -14.35 26.21 10.56
CA ASP A 576 -14.91 26.13 9.21
C ASP A 576 -13.83 25.80 8.14
N ARG A 577 -12.55 25.70 8.54
CA ARG A 577 -11.36 25.53 7.67
C ARG A 577 -10.54 24.29 7.95
N VAL A 578 -10.64 23.70 9.15
CA VAL A 578 -9.87 22.52 9.54
C VAL A 578 -10.82 21.36 9.78
N ALA A 579 -10.62 20.27 9.06
CA ALA A 579 -11.40 19.04 9.20
C ALA A 579 -10.50 17.85 9.50
N PHE A 580 -11.04 16.89 10.26
CA PHE A 580 -10.42 15.59 10.49
C PHE A 580 -11.41 14.49 10.07
N ILE A 581 -10.98 13.59 9.18
CA ILE A 581 -11.74 12.41 8.78
C ILE A 581 -11.22 11.21 9.59
N GLU A 582 -12.11 10.65 10.40
CA GLU A 582 -11.85 9.45 11.19
C GLU A 582 -11.81 8.19 10.33
N ASP A 583 -11.11 7.18 10.84
CA ASP A 583 -11.03 5.84 10.28
C ASP A 583 -10.44 5.79 8.87
N TYR A 584 -9.29 6.46 8.68
CA TYR A 584 -8.59 6.50 7.40
C TYR A 584 -8.28 5.09 6.85
N ASP A 585 -8.75 4.85 5.64
CA ASP A 585 -8.59 3.61 4.86
C ASP A 585 -8.37 3.94 3.37
N MET A 586 -8.38 2.92 2.50
CA MET A 586 -8.22 3.10 1.06
C MET A 586 -9.37 3.90 0.41
N ALA A 587 -10.61 3.78 0.89
CA ALA A 587 -11.75 4.53 0.37
C ALA A 587 -11.60 6.03 0.64
N VAL A 588 -11.25 6.39 1.88
CA VAL A 588 -10.95 7.78 2.26
C VAL A 588 -9.74 8.30 1.47
N ALA A 589 -8.70 7.47 1.31
CA ALA A 589 -7.51 7.84 0.55
C ALA A 589 -7.83 8.18 -0.91
N LYS A 590 -8.65 7.37 -1.60
CA LYS A 590 -9.05 7.63 -3.00
C LYS A 590 -9.74 8.98 -3.16
N LEU A 591 -10.65 9.34 -2.25
CA LEU A 591 -11.35 10.62 -2.29
C LEU A 591 -10.42 11.80 -1.99
N LEU A 592 -9.53 11.66 -1.02
CA LEU A 592 -8.56 12.69 -0.67
C LEU A 592 -7.62 12.98 -1.84
N VAL A 593 -6.93 11.96 -2.37
CA VAL A 593 -5.92 12.15 -3.42
C VAL A 593 -6.51 12.63 -4.75
N ALA A 594 -7.80 12.41 -4.97
CA ALA A 594 -8.53 12.91 -6.14
C ALA A 594 -9.02 14.35 -5.99
N GLY A 595 -9.30 14.82 -4.77
CA GLY A 595 -10.05 16.05 -4.55
C GLY A 595 -9.26 17.22 -3.92
N VAL A 596 -8.07 16.98 -3.37
CA VAL A 596 -7.27 18.07 -2.78
C VAL A 596 -6.54 18.89 -3.84
N ASP A 597 -6.36 20.19 -3.59
CA ASP A 597 -5.57 21.05 -4.47
C ASP A 597 -4.06 20.83 -4.26
N LEU A 598 -3.64 20.68 -2.99
CA LEU A 598 -2.24 20.52 -2.58
C LEU A 598 -2.09 19.46 -1.49
N TRP A 599 -1.16 18.52 -1.69
CA TRP A 599 -0.82 17.50 -0.70
C TRP A 599 0.42 17.89 0.09
N LEU A 600 0.30 17.85 1.43
CA LEU A 600 1.41 18.14 2.33
C LEU A 600 2.18 16.86 2.68
N ASN A 601 3.50 16.92 2.54
CA ASN A 601 4.39 15.81 2.91
C ASN A 601 5.67 16.31 3.60
N HIS A 602 5.65 16.44 4.92
CA HIS A 602 6.76 17.00 5.69
C HIS A 602 7.25 16.08 6.82
N PRO A 603 7.58 14.81 6.55
CA PRO A 603 8.22 13.97 7.56
C PRO A 603 9.56 14.56 7.99
N ARG A 604 10.03 14.20 9.18
CA ARG A 604 11.41 14.44 9.60
C ARG A 604 12.32 13.62 8.69
N ARG A 605 13.49 14.14 8.36
CA ARG A 605 14.47 13.39 7.53
C ARG A 605 15.22 12.37 8.39
N PRO A 606 15.48 11.13 7.93
CA PRO A 606 15.22 10.56 6.59
C PRO A 606 13.91 9.76 6.47
N GLU A 607 13.24 9.80 5.31
CA GLU A 607 12.06 9.04 4.87
C GLU A 607 12.46 8.08 3.74
N ALA A 608 12.06 6.82 3.83
CA ALA A 608 12.43 5.83 2.82
C ALA A 608 11.85 6.12 1.42
N SER A 609 10.60 6.57 1.34
CA SER A 609 9.90 6.84 0.07
C SER A 609 8.67 7.72 0.31
N GLY A 610 7.47 7.15 0.27
CA GLY A 610 6.20 7.82 0.55
C GLY A 610 5.24 7.84 -0.64
N THR A 611 4.39 6.83 -0.78
CA THR A 611 3.53 6.67 -1.98
C THR A 611 2.30 7.59 -2.02
N SER A 612 1.95 8.28 -0.94
CA SER A 612 0.73 9.10 -0.88
C SER A 612 0.75 10.27 -1.87
N GLY A 613 1.88 10.97 -2.01
CA GLY A 613 2.01 12.10 -2.94
C GLY A 613 2.05 11.68 -4.41
N GLN A 614 2.51 10.45 -4.68
CA GLN A 614 2.51 9.85 -6.02
C GLN A 614 1.07 9.69 -6.55
N LYS A 615 0.12 9.31 -5.67
CA LYS A 615 -1.30 9.13 -6.01
C LYS A 615 -2.00 10.44 -6.37
N VAL A 616 -1.62 11.52 -5.68
CA VAL A 616 -2.20 12.86 -5.87
C VAL A 616 -1.87 13.39 -7.27
N ALA A 617 -0.65 13.17 -7.72
CA ALA A 617 -0.19 13.66 -9.01
C ALA A 617 -0.97 13.05 -10.20
N LEU A 618 -1.46 11.81 -10.08
CA LEU A 618 -2.30 11.16 -11.10
C LEU A 618 -3.64 11.87 -11.32
N ASN A 619 -4.09 12.68 -10.35
CA ASN A 619 -5.35 13.43 -10.42
C ASN A 619 -5.13 14.93 -10.67
N GLY A 620 -3.90 15.36 -10.95
CA GLY A 620 -3.55 16.76 -11.15
C GLY A 620 -3.41 17.57 -9.86
N GLY A 621 -3.47 16.94 -8.67
CA GLY A 621 -3.14 17.63 -7.43
C GLY A 621 -1.63 17.91 -7.31
N LEU A 622 -1.27 19.00 -6.64
CA LEU A 622 0.13 19.39 -6.46
C LEU A 622 0.71 18.86 -5.15
N ASN A 623 2.04 18.81 -5.05
CA ASN A 623 2.74 18.38 -3.83
C ASN A 623 3.55 19.53 -3.23
N CYS A 624 3.53 19.66 -1.91
CA CYS A 624 4.43 20.51 -1.12
C CYS A 624 5.04 19.67 -0.02
N GLY A 625 6.35 19.42 -0.09
CA GLY A 625 6.99 18.50 0.83
C GLY A 625 8.47 18.73 1.05
N THR A 626 9.03 18.12 2.07
CA THR A 626 10.48 18.12 2.30
C THR A 626 11.19 17.34 1.20
N LEU A 627 12.40 17.76 0.81
CA LEU A 627 13.22 17.06 -0.20
C LEU A 627 13.82 15.78 0.41
N ASP A 628 12.99 14.76 0.50
CA ASP A 628 13.32 13.48 1.11
C ASP A 628 12.43 12.35 0.56
N GLY A 629 12.86 11.10 0.73
CA GLY A 629 12.20 9.93 0.19
C GLY A 629 11.93 10.06 -1.31
N TRP A 630 10.67 9.87 -1.72
CA TRP A 630 10.28 9.96 -3.13
C TRP A 630 10.38 11.38 -3.70
N TRP A 631 10.30 12.43 -2.87
CA TRP A 631 10.26 13.80 -3.38
C TRP A 631 11.63 14.28 -3.86
N THR A 632 12.72 13.67 -3.37
CA THR A 632 14.09 13.93 -3.82
C THR A 632 14.27 13.67 -5.31
N GLU A 633 13.71 12.56 -5.81
CA GLU A 633 13.78 12.20 -7.23
C GLU A 633 12.58 12.70 -8.04
N GLY A 634 11.48 13.09 -7.36
CA GLY A 634 10.23 13.51 -7.99
C GLY A 634 10.09 15.00 -8.23
N TYR A 635 10.72 15.83 -7.40
CA TYR A 635 10.61 17.27 -7.54
C TYR A 635 11.35 17.76 -8.79
N GLN A 636 10.63 18.48 -9.65
CA GLN A 636 11.19 19.15 -10.82
C GLN A 636 10.95 20.66 -10.67
N PRO A 637 12.01 21.46 -10.43
CA PRO A 637 11.87 22.90 -10.36
C PRO A 637 11.43 23.45 -11.72
N GLY A 638 10.67 24.55 -11.69
CA GLY A 638 10.30 25.27 -12.92
C GLY A 638 11.54 25.84 -13.62
N GLY A 639 11.53 25.85 -14.95
CA GLY A 639 12.66 26.30 -15.77
C GLY A 639 12.46 26.05 -17.26
N ALA A 640 13.19 26.77 -18.11
CA ALA A 640 13.13 26.66 -19.58
C ALA A 640 11.69 26.71 -20.16
N GLY A 641 10.84 27.58 -19.61
CA GLY A 641 9.42 27.72 -20.03
C GLY A 641 8.49 26.63 -19.50
N ARG A 642 8.94 25.74 -18.62
CA ARG A 642 8.12 24.71 -17.96
C ARG A 642 7.76 25.13 -16.54
N ALA A 643 6.51 24.90 -16.16
CA ALA A 643 6.05 25.06 -14.78
C ALA A 643 6.70 24.02 -13.86
N ALA A 644 6.90 24.38 -12.59
CA ALA A 644 7.30 23.44 -11.55
C ALA A 644 6.17 22.43 -11.28
N ASN A 645 6.51 21.25 -10.75
CA ASN A 645 5.52 20.22 -10.40
C ASN A 645 5.08 20.23 -8.92
N GLY A 646 5.57 21.20 -8.13
CA GLY A 646 5.24 21.35 -6.71
C GLY A 646 6.19 22.30 -6.00
N TRP A 647 6.32 22.14 -4.67
CA TRP A 647 7.17 22.96 -3.80
C TRP A 647 8.00 22.11 -2.84
N VAL A 648 9.12 22.68 -2.39
CA VAL A 648 10.03 22.08 -1.41
C VAL A 648 9.99 22.85 -0.10
N ILE A 649 9.78 22.14 1.01
CA ILE A 649 9.82 22.68 2.37
C ILE A 649 11.24 22.55 2.93
N GLY A 650 11.75 23.64 3.50
CA GLY A 650 13.05 23.68 4.15
C GLY A 650 14.23 23.67 3.18
N LYS A 651 15.44 23.53 3.74
CA LYS A 651 16.70 23.44 2.97
C LYS A 651 17.04 21.98 2.63
N ALA A 652 17.83 21.75 1.58
CA ALA A 652 18.25 20.40 1.18
C ALA A 652 19.02 19.66 2.29
N ASN A 653 19.90 20.36 3.01
CA ASN A 653 20.68 19.78 4.12
C ASN A 653 20.00 20.09 5.46
N PRO A 654 19.55 19.08 6.22
CA PRO A 654 18.95 19.30 7.54
C PRO A 654 20.00 19.76 8.56
N THR A 655 19.59 20.58 9.53
CA THR A 655 20.38 20.85 10.75
C THR A 655 20.41 19.61 11.65
N GLU A 656 21.49 19.42 12.41
CA GLU A 656 21.60 18.30 13.37
C GLU A 656 20.57 18.40 14.51
N ASP A 657 20.19 19.62 14.90
CA ASP A 657 19.18 19.85 15.94
C ASP A 657 17.74 19.69 15.41
N PRO A 658 16.95 18.74 15.94
CA PRO A 658 15.59 18.48 15.46
C PRO A 658 14.59 19.61 15.72
N ASP A 659 14.78 20.41 16.77
CA ASP A 659 13.87 21.51 17.10
C ASP A 659 14.11 22.71 16.18
N SER A 660 15.38 23.05 15.93
CA SER A 660 15.76 24.02 14.91
C SER A 660 15.27 23.61 13.51
N GLN A 661 15.35 22.32 13.17
CA GLN A 661 14.79 21.82 11.90
C GLN A 661 13.28 22.04 11.83
N ASN A 662 12.55 21.73 12.91
CA ASN A 662 11.10 21.94 12.96
C ASN A 662 10.74 23.42 12.77
N HIS A 663 11.46 24.33 13.42
CA HIS A 663 11.22 25.77 13.29
C HIS A 663 11.47 26.26 11.85
N GLN A 664 12.61 25.89 11.26
CA GLN A 664 12.97 26.26 9.88
C GLN A 664 12.01 25.68 8.84
N ASP A 665 11.62 24.41 8.98
CA ASP A 665 10.67 23.76 8.07
C ASP A 665 9.27 24.39 8.21
N ALA A 666 8.85 24.77 9.42
CA ALA A 666 7.59 25.47 9.66
C ALA A 666 7.59 26.88 9.03
N ASP A 667 8.64 27.67 9.25
CA ASP A 667 8.77 29.01 8.64
C ASP A 667 8.77 28.95 7.12
N SER A 668 9.51 28.00 6.55
CA SER A 668 9.51 27.75 5.11
C SER A 668 8.12 27.38 4.59
N LEU A 669 7.39 26.51 5.31
CA LEU A 669 6.02 26.14 4.94
C LEU A 669 5.09 27.37 4.95
N TYR A 670 5.15 28.20 6.00
CA TYR A 670 4.32 29.40 6.07
C TYR A 670 4.66 30.40 4.97
N ASP A 671 5.95 30.63 4.68
CA ASP A 671 6.39 31.54 3.62
C ASP A 671 5.88 31.08 2.25
N LEU A 672 5.97 29.77 1.96
CA LEU A 672 5.44 29.19 0.74
C LEU A 672 3.92 29.39 0.63
N LEU A 673 3.17 29.11 1.71
CA LEU A 673 1.72 29.26 1.72
C LEU A 673 1.29 30.71 1.54
N GLU A 674 1.93 31.66 2.24
CA GLU A 674 1.56 33.07 2.29
C GLU A 674 1.97 33.83 1.02
N HIS A 675 3.16 33.55 0.48
CA HIS A 675 3.76 34.35 -0.59
C HIS A 675 3.80 33.70 -1.97
N GLN A 676 3.59 32.39 -2.09
CA GLN A 676 3.65 31.69 -3.37
C GLN A 676 2.36 30.92 -3.68
N ILE A 677 2.01 29.95 -2.84
CA ILE A 677 0.95 28.97 -3.11
C ILE A 677 -0.42 29.65 -3.14
N ALA A 678 -0.82 30.36 -2.07
CA ALA A 678 -2.13 30.99 -2.04
C ALA A 678 -2.26 32.11 -3.10
N PRO A 679 -1.27 33.02 -3.28
CA PRO A 679 -1.32 34.00 -4.36
C PRO A 679 -1.53 33.35 -5.75
N LEU A 680 -0.79 32.29 -6.06
CA LEU A 680 -0.89 31.57 -7.34
C LEU A 680 -2.26 30.91 -7.51
N TYR A 681 -2.76 30.24 -6.47
CA TYR A 681 -4.06 29.57 -6.51
C TYR A 681 -5.22 30.53 -6.74
N TYR A 682 -5.15 31.77 -6.25
CA TYR A 682 -6.20 32.77 -6.36
C TYR A 682 -6.01 33.74 -7.52
N GLN A 683 -4.90 33.65 -8.26
CA GLN A 683 -4.71 34.41 -9.49
C GLN A 683 -5.63 33.85 -10.59
N ARG A 684 -6.42 34.71 -11.22
CA ARG A 684 -7.40 34.36 -12.26
C ARG A 684 -7.11 35.19 -13.52
N ASP A 685 -7.34 34.64 -14.70
CA ASP A 685 -7.33 35.42 -15.95
C ASP A 685 -8.70 36.11 -16.17
N GLY A 686 -8.68 37.37 -16.64
CA GLY A 686 -9.89 38.17 -16.91
C GLY A 686 -10.53 38.90 -15.71
N GLU A 687 -11.52 39.75 -15.98
CA GLU A 687 -12.31 40.45 -14.96
C GLU A 687 -13.54 39.61 -14.56
N GLY A 688 -13.60 39.16 -13.30
CA GLY A 688 -14.77 38.49 -12.71
C GLY A 688 -14.52 37.06 -12.19
N ALA A 689 -15.59 36.43 -11.68
CA ALA A 689 -15.54 35.11 -11.00
C ALA A 689 -15.38 33.90 -11.94
N GLY A 690 -15.30 34.11 -13.26
CA GLY A 690 -15.22 33.05 -14.28
C GLY A 690 -13.81 32.71 -14.77
N GLY A 691 -12.78 33.43 -14.33
CA GLY A 691 -11.40 33.22 -14.76
C GLY A 691 -10.81 31.87 -14.32
N LEU A 692 -9.82 31.39 -15.04
CA LEU A 692 -9.04 30.20 -14.75
C LEU A 692 -7.70 30.55 -14.10
N PRO A 693 -7.22 29.74 -13.14
CA PRO A 693 -5.85 29.84 -12.63
C PRO A 693 -4.85 29.21 -13.61
N ARG A 694 -4.59 29.85 -14.74
CA ARG A 694 -3.73 29.32 -15.82
C ARG A 694 -2.38 28.80 -15.33
N GLN A 695 -1.70 29.55 -14.46
CA GLN A 695 -0.40 29.13 -13.92
C GLN A 695 -0.50 27.92 -12.98
N TRP A 696 -1.56 27.84 -12.17
CA TRP A 696 -1.83 26.66 -11.35
C TRP A 696 -2.09 25.44 -12.21
N ILE A 697 -2.93 25.58 -13.25
CA ILE A 697 -3.27 24.50 -14.19
C ILE A 697 -2.02 24.02 -14.93
N ALA A 698 -1.12 24.93 -15.32
CA ALA A 698 0.18 24.56 -15.88
C ALA A 698 1.02 23.72 -14.91
N MET A 699 1.01 24.03 -13.61
CA MET A 699 1.64 23.16 -12.60
C MET A 699 0.93 21.81 -12.48
N MET A 700 -0.41 21.76 -12.56
CA MET A 700 -1.16 20.50 -12.52
C MET A 700 -0.74 19.58 -13.67
N LYS A 701 -0.65 20.13 -14.89
CA LYS A 701 -0.16 19.42 -16.08
C LYS A 701 1.28 18.95 -15.91
N ALA A 702 2.16 19.81 -15.39
CA ALA A 702 3.55 19.44 -15.10
C ALA A 702 3.65 18.32 -14.06
N SER A 703 2.79 18.31 -13.04
CA SER A 703 2.71 17.26 -12.03
C SER A 703 2.30 15.92 -12.61
N ILE A 704 1.22 15.88 -13.41
CA ILE A 704 0.79 14.66 -14.10
C ILE A 704 1.92 14.15 -15.02
N ARG A 705 2.44 15.01 -15.90
CA ARG A 705 3.46 14.65 -16.89
C ARG A 705 4.74 14.08 -16.27
N SER A 706 5.21 14.68 -15.18
CA SER A 706 6.47 14.29 -14.54
C SER A 706 6.31 13.07 -13.62
N CYS A 707 5.19 12.97 -12.90
CA CYS A 707 5.01 11.95 -11.88
C CYS A 707 4.32 10.68 -12.39
N ALA A 708 3.35 10.76 -13.31
CA ALA A 708 2.58 9.60 -13.75
C ALA A 708 3.42 8.49 -14.43
N PRO A 709 4.32 8.78 -15.39
CA PRO A 709 5.15 7.74 -16.02
C PRO A 709 6.25 7.20 -15.11
N TYR A 710 6.70 7.99 -14.13
CA TYR A 710 7.76 7.57 -13.23
C TYR A 710 7.22 6.82 -12.01
N TYR A 711 6.15 7.29 -11.36
CA TYR A 711 5.63 6.72 -10.11
C TYR A 711 4.45 5.76 -10.27
N ASN A 712 4.41 5.01 -11.37
CA ASN A 712 3.46 3.90 -11.53
C ASN A 712 4.11 2.57 -11.11
N SER A 713 3.30 1.67 -10.57
CA SER A 713 3.75 0.35 -10.13
C SER A 713 4.06 -0.61 -11.29
N ASP A 714 3.58 -0.35 -12.51
CA ASP A 714 3.93 -1.17 -13.69
C ASP A 714 5.42 -1.04 -14.02
N ARG A 715 5.94 0.20 -14.04
CA ARG A 715 7.38 0.48 -14.14
C ARG A 715 8.16 -0.19 -13.03
N MET A 716 7.70 -0.05 -11.78
CA MET A 716 8.34 -0.65 -10.61
C MET A 716 8.42 -2.19 -10.73
N VAL A 717 7.32 -2.87 -11.09
CA VAL A 717 7.29 -4.32 -11.24
C VAL A 717 8.14 -4.77 -12.44
N ALA A 718 8.17 -4.02 -13.54
CA ALA A 718 9.06 -4.29 -14.66
C ALA A 718 10.55 -4.16 -14.29
N GLU A 719 10.90 -3.20 -13.44
CA GLU A 719 12.26 -3.05 -12.88
C GLU A 719 12.60 -4.22 -11.94
N TYR A 720 11.70 -4.62 -11.04
CA TYR A 720 11.91 -5.84 -10.24
C TYR A 720 12.13 -7.05 -11.13
N PHE A 721 11.32 -7.21 -12.18
CA PHE A 721 11.43 -8.34 -13.09
C PHE A 721 12.80 -8.37 -13.80
N THR A 722 13.22 -7.24 -14.37
CA THR A 722 14.45 -7.14 -15.17
C THR A 722 15.72 -7.13 -14.30
N GLN A 723 15.71 -6.42 -13.18
CA GLN A 723 16.90 -6.20 -12.35
C GLN A 723 17.07 -7.25 -11.25
N MET A 724 15.96 -7.83 -10.76
CA MET A 724 15.97 -8.75 -9.61
C MET A 724 15.56 -10.17 -10.01
N TYR A 725 14.36 -10.37 -10.53
CA TYR A 725 13.79 -11.71 -10.71
C TYR A 725 14.43 -12.50 -11.84
N ALA A 726 14.51 -11.95 -13.06
CA ALA A 726 15.08 -12.66 -14.19
C ALA A 726 16.56 -13.03 -13.97
N PRO A 727 17.40 -12.16 -13.38
CA PRO A 727 18.76 -12.54 -13.01
C PRO A 727 18.83 -13.60 -11.90
N SER A 728 17.95 -13.55 -10.91
CA SER A 728 17.87 -14.57 -9.84
C SER A 728 17.24 -15.89 -10.31
N ALA A 729 16.53 -15.90 -11.43
CA ALA A 729 15.97 -17.09 -12.06
C ALA A 729 16.92 -17.74 -13.09
N ALA A 730 18.00 -17.05 -13.47
CA ALA A 730 18.95 -17.57 -14.44
C ALA A 730 19.71 -18.78 -13.87
N PRO A 731 20.04 -19.79 -14.69
CA PRO A 731 20.92 -20.88 -14.25
C PRO A 731 22.24 -20.28 -13.76
N ALA A 732 22.78 -20.79 -12.65
CA ALA A 732 24.12 -20.42 -12.21
C ALA A 732 25.08 -20.55 -13.39
N ALA A 733 25.67 -19.44 -13.82
CA ALA A 733 26.73 -19.50 -14.81
C ALA A 733 27.84 -20.34 -14.17
N PHE A 734 28.09 -21.54 -14.71
CA PHE A 734 29.31 -22.26 -14.39
C PHE A 734 30.45 -21.31 -14.72
N SER A 735 31.05 -20.73 -13.68
CA SER A 735 32.33 -20.04 -13.80
C SER A 735 33.33 -21.13 -14.16
N ALA A 736 33.54 -21.32 -15.46
CA ALA A 736 34.67 -22.08 -15.96
C ALA A 736 35.92 -21.22 -15.76
N THR A 737 36.38 -21.11 -14.51
CA THR A 737 37.76 -20.72 -14.22
C THR A 737 38.62 -21.95 -14.44
N LEU A 738 39.26 -21.98 -15.62
CA LEU A 738 40.47 -22.77 -15.89
C LEU A 738 41.66 -22.17 -15.12
#